data_AF-A0A2R6GA26-F1
#
_entry.id   AF-A0A2R6GA26-F1
#
_cell.length_a   1.000
_cell.length_b   1.000
_cell.length_c   1.000
_cell.angle_alpha   90.00
_cell.angle_beta   90.00
_cell.angle_gamma   90.00
#
_symmetry.space_group_name_H-M   'P 1'
#
loop_
_entity.id
_entity.type
_entity.pdbx_description
1 polymer ?
#
loop_
_entity_poly.entity_id
_entity_poly.type
_entity_poly.pdbx_seq_one_letter_code
_entity_poly.pdbx_strand_id
1 'polypeptide(L)'
;MERARQFSRSLVDRASESGHVGERVADVAPSSPESLPASPSELDVPALPSDRLRETDLPGDLPEIPTDGPSRRTLLAGVGGAALGAVAASPDLLDGALNNLEALDVDLPVDPGATAGPGHEAALALVPREGATHRATASGEWSSPGTWADGEVPGDGARVLIEDGVSVTVASRLSARLRTVRVDGALRFDRSTDTHLVAGTLVTTPGSLLYLGHPDAPVGPDAEARITFADFGPIDDARDPARVSRGLVAMGAVSVHGAEKTTWTALASAPTQGDRRIELPEAPTNWQVGDRVVVAGNHPVENQDEEVVVTGVDGATVELDRTLNHDHVPPADALDAYVLNRTRNVRFDSENPETPRRGHVMFGSDEVDVRYAGFYKLGRTDKSYPFTNPVHGEPPEDVPPNPRARYALHFHETGIEGEDPARIQGVAVDGSPGWGVVNHHSHVDVVDSVTYDVFGSGFVAEAGNERGSFRRNFALRSEGSGETVDSRKFHEGGDPGEVDDFGHGGHGFWLQGPAVTVEDNVAAGHRHYGFVFWNRPLVDRELRPGEEIHNARGSVPNFPLEYLDGHERLKESDRATEDRISSAYVPLQSVRDNTTFASGGGLEVSRHMFGYDHPRFEDYGVIEGFTAYDVGPLISHWDEVIQPDRWNAQGGGPAPATRPGRRDEVIQPDRWNAQGGNNALTIRYSHNLRVSNARLLAGKDSDRDGTTGGVGINRNTPYPFNVVVEDSVIEGFDRGVSAMTRGITVVRDVELDNATNVRVRGHDGGPPRRVALSDVSADGAAVSVDLESLEHVDPEELFGRGGGVELDGRHVYLDAQHPDAVPVPTTGDLDQLGREKLAELIDDPESVVGKTNQQLQGAFGLAVHGAIAPPDVERDPRLEGGLLGPAGDADPPREHWFEAEAGDLAAPFRVESDPAASGGEYVVARGVDSHHEPPASGYATYEFDAAGGEYRVYGRVHAPGWGDDSFWVRMDGGTWYRWDGIDARRGWDWVPVWDSETDDGPLTFDLDRGRHRLEVAVREDGTKLDELLVTALDTTPVWMGEPVAGGGEG
;
A
#
# COMPACT_ATOMS: atom_id res chain seq x y z
N MET A 1 10.77 -22.37 33.01
CA MET A 1 12.16 -22.28 33.52
C MET A 1 12.98 -23.57 33.39
N GLU A 2 12.41 -24.78 33.43
CA GLU A 2 13.19 -26.03 33.26
C GLU A 2 13.50 -26.37 31.78
N ARG A 3 12.74 -25.82 30.82
CA ARG A 3 13.06 -25.89 29.37
C ARG A 3 14.20 -24.98 28.92
N ALA A 4 14.48 -23.89 29.64
CA ALA A 4 15.59 -22.97 29.34
C ALA A 4 16.98 -23.57 29.67
N ARG A 5 17.04 -24.61 30.51
CA ARG A 5 18.30 -25.31 30.85
C ARG A 5 18.66 -26.43 29.87
N GLN A 6 17.75 -26.83 28.99
CA GLN A 6 18.01 -27.85 27.97
C GLN A 6 18.67 -27.25 26.71
N PHE A 7 18.47 -25.95 26.46
CA PHE A 7 18.98 -25.25 25.27
C PHE A 7 20.51 -24.99 25.33
N SER A 8 21.09 -24.76 26.51
CA SER A 8 22.55 -24.57 26.64
C SER A 8 23.38 -25.86 26.57
N ARG A 9 22.76 -27.05 26.54
CA ARG A 9 23.50 -28.32 26.45
C ARG A 9 23.61 -28.88 25.02
N SER A 10 22.75 -28.50 24.07
CA SER A 10 22.84 -29.00 22.69
C SER A 10 23.85 -28.24 21.82
N LEU A 11 24.25 -27.02 22.22
CA LEU A 11 25.23 -26.19 21.50
C LEU A 11 26.70 -26.61 21.73
N VAL A 12 26.98 -27.44 22.75
CA VAL A 12 28.36 -27.90 23.04
C VAL A 12 28.66 -29.27 22.40
N ASP A 13 27.65 -30.08 22.08
CA ASP A 13 27.85 -31.43 21.54
C ASP A 13 27.91 -31.52 19.99
N ARG A 14 27.70 -30.41 19.26
CA ARG A 14 27.84 -30.37 17.78
C ARG A 14 29.21 -29.94 17.27
N ALA A 15 30.17 -29.65 18.16
CA ALA A 15 31.54 -29.25 17.78
C ALA A 15 32.57 -30.40 17.83
N SER A 16 32.15 -31.65 18.07
CA SER A 16 33.08 -32.76 18.32
C SER A 16 32.93 -33.99 17.41
N GLU A 17 32.40 -33.87 16.20
CA GLU A 17 32.40 -34.96 15.22
C GLU A 17 32.72 -34.46 13.79
N SER A 18 34.01 -34.30 13.49
CA SER A 18 34.60 -34.64 12.19
C SER A 18 36.11 -34.39 12.19
N GLY A 19 36.86 -35.39 12.68
CA GLY A 19 38.27 -35.53 12.37
C GLY A 19 38.50 -36.85 11.66
N HIS A 20 39.08 -36.83 10.45
CA HIS A 20 40.15 -37.69 9.93
C HIS A 20 40.34 -37.39 8.41
N VAL A 21 41.39 -36.68 8.01
CA VAL A 21 42.73 -37.15 7.59
C VAL A 21 42.75 -37.80 6.20
N GLY A 22 43.50 -37.15 5.29
CA GLY A 22 43.95 -37.70 4.01
C GLY A 22 44.98 -36.79 3.34
N GLU A 23 46.22 -36.82 3.83
CA GLU A 23 47.40 -36.19 3.19
C GLU A 23 47.67 -36.78 1.79
N ARG A 24 48.07 -35.91 0.84
CA ARG A 24 49.23 -36.17 0.00
C ARG A 24 49.84 -34.89 -0.60
N VAL A 25 51.15 -34.80 -0.41
CA VAL A 25 52.11 -33.74 -0.74
C VAL A 25 52.61 -33.89 -2.19
N ALA A 26 52.80 -32.79 -2.93
CA ALA A 26 54.08 -32.42 -3.56
C ALA A 26 54.00 -31.15 -4.46
N ASP A 27 54.96 -30.26 -4.18
CA ASP A 27 55.46 -29.07 -4.88
C ASP A 27 55.42 -29.04 -6.43
N VAL A 28 55.26 -27.84 -7.03
CA VAL A 28 56.28 -27.11 -7.85
C VAL A 28 55.87 -25.63 -8.01
N ALA A 29 56.86 -24.75 -7.97
CA ALA A 29 56.81 -23.28 -7.96
C ALA A 29 56.77 -22.64 -9.40
N PRO A 30 56.98 -21.31 -9.61
CA PRO A 30 56.15 -20.47 -10.49
C PRO A 30 56.79 -20.09 -11.84
N SER A 31 55.97 -19.59 -12.78
CA SER A 31 56.46 -18.81 -13.94
C SER A 31 55.38 -17.95 -14.60
N SER A 32 55.54 -16.63 -14.54
CA SER A 32 55.06 -15.66 -15.55
C SER A 32 56.10 -15.59 -16.72
N PRO A 33 55.96 -14.75 -17.78
CA PRO A 33 54.81 -14.07 -18.40
C PRO A 33 54.80 -14.22 -19.97
N GLU A 34 53.98 -13.39 -20.63
CA GLU A 34 54.00 -12.98 -22.07
C GLU A 34 53.06 -13.71 -23.06
N SER A 35 52.02 -13.03 -23.56
CA SER A 35 52.09 -12.17 -24.77
C SER A 35 50.69 -11.95 -25.40
N LEU A 36 50.40 -10.68 -25.72
CA LEU A 36 49.33 -10.23 -26.63
C LEU A 36 49.65 -10.66 -28.09
N PRO A 37 48.66 -10.74 -29.00
CA PRO A 37 48.35 -9.54 -29.81
C PRO A 37 46.89 -9.37 -30.31
N ALA A 38 46.56 -8.09 -30.53
CA ALA A 38 45.82 -7.48 -31.64
C ALA A 38 44.28 -7.62 -31.82
N SER A 39 43.59 -6.47 -31.71
CA SER A 39 42.31 -6.07 -32.34
C SER A 39 42.40 -6.12 -33.89
N PRO A 40 41.29 -6.13 -34.67
CA PRO A 40 40.27 -5.07 -34.79
C PRO A 40 38.82 -5.67 -34.85
N SER A 41 37.68 -5.00 -35.01
CA SER A 41 37.26 -3.74 -35.62
C SER A 41 35.82 -3.41 -35.17
N GLU A 42 35.50 -2.12 -35.25
CA GLU A 42 34.22 -1.43 -34.99
C GLU A 42 32.98 -2.07 -35.62
N LEU A 43 31.86 -2.01 -34.89
CA LEU A 43 30.51 -1.88 -35.42
C LEU A 43 29.73 -0.86 -34.56
N ASP A 44 29.15 0.10 -35.25
CA ASP A 44 28.43 1.28 -34.78
C ASP A 44 27.26 0.98 -33.83
N VAL A 45 27.19 1.71 -32.72
CA VAL A 45 25.99 1.93 -31.91
C VAL A 45 25.70 3.43 -31.95
N PRO A 46 24.48 3.89 -32.29
CA PRO A 46 24.20 5.31 -32.35
C PRO A 46 24.21 5.93 -30.95
N ALA A 47 25.00 6.99 -30.81
CA ALA A 47 25.14 7.77 -29.58
C ALA A 47 23.83 8.48 -29.22
N LEU A 48 23.34 8.22 -28.00
CA LEU A 48 22.39 9.10 -27.30
C LEU A 48 23.15 10.37 -26.87
N PRO A 49 22.60 11.58 -27.08
CA PRO A 49 23.30 12.81 -26.76
C PRO A 49 23.38 13.00 -25.24
N SER A 50 24.61 13.02 -24.74
CA SER A 50 24.94 13.53 -23.42
C SER A 50 25.10 15.04 -23.51
N ASP A 51 24.10 15.78 -23.03
CA ASP A 51 24.30 17.18 -22.68
C ASP A 51 23.90 17.43 -21.22
N ARG A 52 24.95 17.79 -20.47
CA ARG A 52 24.90 18.31 -19.12
C ARG A 52 24.06 19.58 -19.10
N LEU A 53 22.96 19.59 -18.36
CA LEU A 53 22.32 20.84 -17.96
C LEU A 53 23.08 21.43 -16.78
N ARG A 54 23.81 22.50 -17.09
CA ARG A 54 24.30 23.48 -16.11
C ARG A 54 23.10 24.22 -15.51
N GLU A 55 23.23 24.57 -14.23
CA GLU A 55 22.51 25.67 -13.60
C GLU A 55 22.46 26.89 -14.51
N THR A 56 21.25 27.34 -14.84
CA THR A 56 20.74 28.73 -14.88
C THR A 56 19.54 28.76 -15.82
N ASP A 57 18.33 28.85 -15.25
CA ASP A 57 17.20 29.72 -15.64
C ASP A 57 15.90 29.13 -15.07
N LEU A 58 15.51 29.65 -13.91
CA LEU A 58 14.17 29.49 -13.33
C LEU A 58 13.16 30.23 -14.22
N PRO A 59 12.10 29.58 -14.73
CA PRO A 59 10.89 30.29 -15.11
C PRO A 59 10.05 30.48 -13.84
N GLY A 60 10.00 31.72 -13.37
CA GLY A 60 8.94 32.16 -12.47
C GLY A 60 7.63 32.20 -13.24
N ASP A 61 6.61 31.52 -12.71
CA ASP A 61 5.26 32.05 -12.47
C ASP A 61 4.40 30.88 -11.94
N LEU A 62 4.08 30.95 -10.65
CA LEU A 62 3.08 30.10 -9.99
C LEU A 62 1.70 30.46 -10.56
N PRO A 63 0.79 29.50 -10.84
CA PRO A 63 -0.56 29.85 -11.25
C PRO A 63 -1.33 30.50 -10.09
N GLU A 64 -1.99 31.63 -10.40
CA GLU A 64 -2.86 32.38 -9.50
C GLU A 64 -4.04 31.52 -9.02
N ILE A 65 -4.22 31.50 -7.70
CA ILE A 65 -5.40 30.94 -7.03
C ILE A 65 -6.62 31.81 -7.37
N PRO A 66 -7.74 31.26 -7.88
CA PRO A 66 -8.96 32.02 -8.09
C PRO A 66 -9.53 32.52 -6.75
N THR A 67 -9.52 33.84 -6.55
CA THR A 67 -10.24 34.48 -5.46
C THR A 67 -11.63 34.89 -5.93
N ASP A 68 -12.69 34.20 -5.49
CA ASP A 68 -14.00 34.83 -5.24
C ASP A 68 -14.95 33.88 -4.46
N GLY A 69 -15.32 34.28 -3.23
CA GLY A 69 -16.35 33.63 -2.38
C GLY A 69 -16.04 33.76 -0.87
N PRO A 70 -16.96 34.24 -0.01
CA PRO A 70 -16.57 35.13 1.10
C PRO A 70 -16.16 34.40 2.39
N SER A 71 -14.88 34.49 2.75
CA SER A 71 -14.42 34.22 4.12
C SER A 71 -14.54 35.50 4.98
N ARG A 72 -15.21 35.39 6.13
CA ARG A 72 -15.30 36.46 7.13
C ARG A 72 -13.95 36.66 7.80
N ARG A 73 -13.13 37.58 7.28
CA ARG A 73 -12.05 38.25 8.02
C ARG A 73 -12.13 39.76 7.81
N THR A 74 -12.45 40.49 8.87
CA THR A 74 -12.12 41.92 8.99
C THR A 74 -11.92 42.28 10.46
N LEU A 75 -10.67 42.57 10.82
CA LEU A 75 -10.12 43.56 11.78
C LEU A 75 -8.72 43.03 12.12
N LEU A 76 -7.58 43.68 11.86
CA LEU A 76 -7.26 45.09 11.71
C LEU A 76 -6.05 45.25 10.76
N ALA A 77 -6.17 46.18 9.81
CA ALA A 77 -5.05 46.77 9.11
C ALA A 77 -4.79 48.19 9.67
N GLY A 78 -3.51 48.54 9.80
CA GLY A 78 -3.01 49.88 10.14
C GLY A 78 -1.94 49.78 11.24
N VAL A 79 -0.65 49.81 10.96
CA VAL A 79 0.10 50.94 10.38
C VAL A 79 1.24 50.42 9.50
N GLY A 80 1.39 51.00 8.31
CA GLY A 80 2.40 50.61 7.33
C GLY A 80 3.80 51.19 7.57
N GLY A 81 4.79 50.48 7.01
CA GLY A 81 5.76 51.04 6.07
C GLY A 81 7.02 51.74 6.60
N ALA A 82 8.15 51.04 6.37
CA ALA A 82 9.51 51.53 6.11
C ALA A 82 10.50 51.74 7.29
N ALA A 83 11.48 50.83 7.42
CA ALA A 83 12.91 51.13 7.22
C ALA A 83 13.79 49.87 7.46
N LEU A 84 14.67 49.58 6.49
CA LEU A 84 15.82 48.68 6.62
C LEU A 84 16.78 49.19 7.71
N GLY A 85 17.27 48.29 8.58
CA GLY A 85 18.36 48.58 9.50
C GLY A 85 18.57 47.46 10.53
N ALA A 86 19.71 46.79 10.45
CA ALA A 86 20.13 45.73 11.36
C ALA A 86 20.04 46.14 12.85
N VAL A 87 19.34 45.34 13.65
CA VAL A 87 19.53 45.25 15.10
C VAL A 87 19.36 43.78 15.48
N ALA A 88 20.43 43.18 16.00
CA ALA A 88 20.37 41.92 16.71
C ALA A 88 19.37 42.07 17.87
N ALA A 89 18.22 41.42 17.79
CA ALA A 89 17.31 41.30 18.92
C ALA A 89 17.92 40.27 19.89
N SER A 90 18.23 40.73 21.10
CA SER A 90 18.73 39.90 22.18
C SER A 90 17.72 38.79 22.52
N PRO A 91 18.17 37.57 22.89
CA PRO A 91 17.28 36.46 23.29
C PRO A 91 16.27 36.83 24.39
N ASP A 92 16.63 37.78 25.26
CA ASP A 92 15.79 38.21 26.39
C ASP A 92 14.51 38.97 26.00
N LEU A 93 14.40 39.49 24.77
CA LEU A 93 13.19 40.19 24.30
C LEU A 93 12.12 39.24 23.72
N LEU A 94 12.52 38.02 23.32
CA LEU A 94 11.60 36.96 22.87
C LEU A 94 10.96 36.23 24.05
N ASP A 95 11.71 35.98 25.13
CA ASP A 95 11.15 35.44 26.38
C ASP A 95 10.18 36.44 27.06
N GLY A 96 10.39 37.74 26.88
CA GLY A 96 9.48 38.78 27.37
C GLY A 96 8.17 38.90 26.58
N ALA A 97 8.17 38.54 25.28
CA ALA A 97 6.97 38.57 24.44
C ALA A 97 6.09 37.33 24.66
N LEU A 98 6.70 36.18 24.96
CA LEU A 98 5.99 34.92 25.25
C LEU A 98 5.36 34.88 26.65
N ASN A 99 5.90 35.63 27.61
CA ASN A 99 5.31 35.77 28.95
C ASN A 99 4.06 36.68 29.01
N ASN A 100 3.69 37.36 27.91
CA ASN A 100 2.48 38.19 27.83
C ASN A 100 1.33 37.53 27.04
N LEU A 101 1.38 36.21 26.85
CA LEU A 101 0.31 35.42 26.23
C LEU A 101 -0.90 35.17 27.16
N GLU A 102 -0.97 35.79 28.35
CA GLU A 102 -2.15 35.80 29.23
C GLU A 102 -3.35 36.61 28.68
N ALA A 103 -3.34 37.05 27.41
CA ALA A 103 -4.41 37.88 26.85
C ALA A 103 -4.85 37.50 25.41
N LEU A 104 -4.64 36.24 24.99
CA LEU A 104 -5.38 35.68 23.86
C LEU A 104 -6.51 34.80 24.41
N ASP A 105 -7.67 35.42 24.64
CA ASP A 105 -8.95 34.71 24.57
C ASP A 105 -9.10 34.20 23.13
N VAL A 106 -8.50 33.03 22.86
CA VAL A 106 -8.94 32.20 21.74
C VAL A 106 -10.21 31.55 22.25
N ASP A 107 -11.34 32.08 21.81
CA ASP A 107 -12.64 31.43 21.94
C ASP A 107 -12.57 30.18 21.04
N LEU A 108 -12.00 29.11 21.58
CA LEU A 108 -11.94 27.79 20.95
C LEU A 108 -13.39 27.33 20.80
N PRO A 109 -13.88 27.04 19.58
CA PRO A 109 -15.14 26.33 19.45
C PRO A 109 -14.95 24.93 20.01
N VAL A 110 -15.24 24.76 21.30
CA VAL A 110 -15.45 23.45 21.90
C VAL A 110 -16.69 22.88 21.21
N ASP A 111 -16.52 21.88 20.36
CA ASP A 111 -17.65 21.03 19.98
C ASP A 111 -18.10 20.28 21.24
N PRO A 112 -19.28 20.57 21.81
CA PRO A 112 -19.79 19.86 22.99
C PRO A 112 -20.28 18.44 22.63
N GLY A 113 -20.20 18.04 21.36
CA GLY A 113 -20.72 16.80 20.79
C GLY A 113 -19.74 15.64 20.69
N ALA A 114 -18.43 15.84 20.88
CA ALA A 114 -17.46 14.75 20.87
C ALA A 114 -17.60 13.89 22.14
N THR A 115 -18.40 12.82 22.06
CA THR A 115 -18.44 11.82 23.12
C THR A 115 -17.10 11.11 23.19
N ALA A 116 -16.35 11.36 24.26
CA ALA A 116 -15.11 10.68 24.58
C ALA A 116 -15.29 9.16 24.47
N GLY A 117 -14.48 8.49 23.63
CA GLY A 117 -14.49 7.05 23.53
C GLY A 117 -14.18 6.36 24.87
N PRO A 118 -14.48 5.06 25.04
CA PRO A 118 -14.30 4.32 26.30
C PRO A 118 -12.87 4.40 26.89
N GLY A 119 -11.86 4.61 26.04
CA GLY A 119 -10.45 4.77 26.45
C GLY A 119 -10.16 6.09 27.17
N HIS A 120 -10.81 7.19 26.79
CA HIS A 120 -10.62 8.53 27.38
C HIS A 120 -11.19 8.60 28.81
N GLU A 121 -12.38 8.07 29.03
CA GLU A 121 -12.97 7.99 30.37
C GLU A 121 -12.11 7.12 31.31
N ALA A 122 -11.60 5.99 30.80
CA ALA A 122 -10.71 5.11 31.55
C ALA A 122 -9.39 5.82 31.93
N ALA A 123 -8.80 6.61 31.04
CA ALA A 123 -7.58 7.37 31.32
C ALA A 123 -7.81 8.41 32.43
N LEU A 124 -8.90 9.18 32.38
CA LEU A 124 -9.23 10.19 33.40
C LEU A 124 -9.52 9.55 34.77
N ALA A 125 -10.15 8.37 34.80
CA ALA A 125 -10.41 7.63 36.03
C ALA A 125 -9.12 7.16 36.74
N LEU A 126 -8.00 7.03 36.04
CA LEU A 126 -6.70 6.72 36.64
C LEU A 126 -6.09 7.92 37.38
N VAL A 127 -6.49 9.14 36.98
CA VAL A 127 -5.98 10.42 37.48
C VAL A 127 -7.09 11.34 38.02
N PRO A 128 -7.89 10.88 39.00
CA PRO A 128 -8.97 11.70 39.55
C PRO A 128 -8.40 12.93 40.24
N ARG A 129 -9.05 14.10 40.06
CA ARG A 129 -8.59 15.36 40.65
C ARG A 129 -8.50 15.23 42.16
N GLU A 130 -9.51 14.67 42.81
CA GLU A 130 -9.59 14.44 44.25
C GLU A 130 -8.53 13.47 44.77
N GLY A 131 -7.93 12.65 43.90
CA GLY A 131 -6.84 11.74 44.24
C GLY A 131 -5.47 12.41 44.28
N ALA A 132 -5.32 13.64 43.78
CA ALA A 132 -4.05 14.35 43.72
C ALA A 132 -3.47 14.59 45.14
N THR A 133 -2.20 14.27 45.32
CA THR A 133 -1.46 14.56 46.57
C THR A 133 -0.73 15.89 46.51
N HIS A 134 -0.42 16.38 45.30
CA HIS A 134 0.21 17.68 45.08
C HIS A 134 -0.53 18.40 43.96
N ARG A 135 -0.81 19.69 44.17
CA ARG A 135 -1.52 20.55 43.20
C ARG A 135 -0.67 21.76 42.90
N ALA A 136 -0.40 22.00 41.61
CA ALA A 136 0.16 23.27 41.18
C ALA A 136 -0.99 24.27 41.02
N THR A 137 -0.98 25.32 41.85
CA THR A 137 -2.00 26.38 41.87
C THR A 137 -1.44 27.74 41.45
N ALA A 138 -0.14 27.81 41.18
CA ALA A 138 0.55 28.98 40.65
C ALA A 138 1.54 28.56 39.57
N SER A 139 1.64 29.34 38.50
CA SER A 139 2.60 29.09 37.42
C SER A 139 4.04 29.28 37.90
N GLY A 140 4.96 28.43 37.43
CA GLY A 140 6.38 28.51 37.78
C GLY A 140 7.16 27.23 37.55
N GLU A 141 8.41 27.19 38.02
CA GLU A 141 9.25 26.00 37.93
C GLU A 141 8.77 24.88 38.84
N TRP A 142 8.84 23.63 38.37
CA TRP A 142 8.52 22.43 39.15
C TRP A 142 9.27 22.38 40.49
N SER A 143 10.54 22.79 40.50
CA SER A 143 11.40 22.82 41.69
C SER A 143 11.06 23.92 42.70
N SER A 144 10.19 24.86 42.36
CA SER A 144 9.83 25.98 43.24
C SER A 144 8.74 25.56 44.23
N PRO A 145 8.95 25.67 45.55
CA PRO A 145 7.89 25.52 46.54
C PRO A 145 6.67 26.40 46.26
N GLY A 146 6.87 27.60 45.69
CA GLY A 146 5.78 28.56 45.42
C GLY A 146 4.80 28.13 44.32
N THR A 147 5.15 27.13 43.50
CA THR A 147 4.26 26.56 42.47
C THR A 147 3.16 25.69 43.09
N TRP A 148 3.42 25.10 44.27
CA TRP A 148 2.59 24.05 44.87
C TRP A 148 1.73 24.59 46.02
N ALA A 149 0.46 24.18 46.09
CA ALA A 149 -0.53 24.71 47.04
C ALA A 149 -0.08 24.67 48.51
N ASP A 150 0.63 23.60 48.91
CA ASP A 150 1.11 23.40 50.28
C ASP A 150 2.58 23.81 50.48
N GLY A 151 3.23 24.39 49.46
CA GLY A 151 4.65 24.72 49.50
C GLY A 151 5.58 23.49 49.40
N GLU A 152 5.04 22.30 49.14
CA GLU A 152 5.79 21.05 49.05
C GLU A 152 5.99 20.65 47.58
N VAL A 153 7.25 20.48 47.17
CA VAL A 153 7.61 20.01 45.82
C VAL A 153 7.32 18.50 45.72
N PRO A 154 6.67 18.00 44.65
CA PRO A 154 6.35 16.59 44.48
C PRO A 154 7.57 15.68 44.60
N GLY A 155 7.52 14.76 45.58
CA GLY A 155 8.51 13.70 45.77
C GLY A 155 8.05 12.33 45.24
N ASP A 156 8.78 11.28 45.61
CA ASP A 156 8.46 9.90 45.23
C ASP A 156 7.02 9.51 45.63
N GLY A 157 6.33 8.85 44.70
CA GLY A 157 4.96 8.39 44.93
C GLY A 157 3.88 9.46 44.72
N ALA A 158 4.25 10.71 44.43
CA ALA A 158 3.29 11.80 44.27
C ALA A 158 2.30 11.55 43.12
N ARG A 159 1.07 12.00 43.32
CA ARG A 159 0.02 12.09 42.30
C ARG A 159 -0.20 13.58 42.05
N VAL A 160 0.35 14.07 40.95
CA VAL A 160 0.44 15.49 40.64
C VAL A 160 -0.76 15.91 39.81
N LEU A 161 -1.32 17.06 40.13
CA LEU A 161 -2.28 17.79 39.30
C LEU A 161 -1.73 19.18 39.00
N ILE A 162 -1.65 19.54 37.72
CA ILE A 162 -1.44 20.92 37.27
C ILE A 162 -2.82 21.48 36.94
N GLU A 163 -3.28 22.46 37.71
CA GLU A 163 -4.63 22.99 37.54
C GLU A 163 -4.80 23.78 36.25
N ASP A 164 -6.05 23.94 35.82
CA ASP A 164 -6.43 24.77 34.68
C ASP A 164 -5.91 26.20 34.85
N GLY A 165 -5.44 26.81 33.75
CA GLY A 165 -4.78 28.11 33.75
C GLY A 165 -3.38 28.17 34.42
N VAL A 166 -2.86 27.05 34.95
CA VAL A 166 -1.52 26.99 35.57
C VAL A 166 -0.50 26.39 34.60
N SER A 167 0.68 27.03 34.48
CA SER A 167 1.80 26.51 33.70
C SER A 167 2.99 26.13 34.59
N VAL A 168 3.39 24.86 34.55
CA VAL A 168 4.55 24.35 35.29
C VAL A 168 5.68 24.00 34.33
N THR A 169 6.89 24.49 34.63
CA THR A 169 8.09 24.23 33.81
C THR A 169 9.04 23.27 34.51
N VAL A 170 9.41 22.18 33.84
CA VAL A 170 10.52 21.30 34.23
C VAL A 170 11.80 21.92 33.69
N ALA A 171 12.62 22.51 34.57
CA ALA A 171 13.87 23.21 34.21
C ALA A 171 15.14 22.51 34.70
N SER A 172 15.03 21.23 35.08
CA SER A 172 16.18 20.42 35.52
C SER A 172 15.87 18.92 35.44
N ARG A 173 16.88 18.07 35.67
CA ARG A 173 16.69 16.62 35.81
C ARG A 173 16.04 16.29 37.16
N LEU A 174 14.75 15.96 37.15
CA LEU A 174 14.02 15.55 38.35
C LEU A 174 14.32 14.08 38.69
N SER A 175 14.61 13.79 39.96
CA SER A 175 14.84 12.41 40.43
C SER A 175 13.58 11.74 41.00
N ALA A 176 12.51 12.51 41.25
CA ALA A 176 11.29 12.01 41.88
C ALA A 176 10.55 11.03 40.96
N ARG A 177 10.14 9.88 41.52
CA ARG A 177 9.35 8.85 40.82
C ARG A 177 7.87 9.09 41.05
N LEU A 178 7.23 9.80 40.14
CA LEU A 178 5.83 10.20 40.27
C LEU A 178 4.89 9.05 39.90
N ARG A 179 3.82 8.85 40.67
CA ARG A 179 2.81 7.83 40.33
C ARG A 179 1.99 8.25 39.14
N THR A 180 1.46 9.47 39.18
CA THR A 180 0.66 10.05 38.10
C THR A 180 0.95 11.54 37.97
N VAL A 181 0.86 12.05 36.75
CA VAL A 181 0.84 13.48 36.45
C VAL A 181 -0.39 13.76 35.61
N ARG A 182 -1.29 14.59 36.11
CA ARG A 182 -2.46 15.10 35.38
C ARG A 182 -2.22 16.55 35.03
N VAL A 183 -2.41 16.89 33.76
CA VAL A 183 -2.21 18.23 33.24
C VAL A 183 -3.57 18.75 32.75
N ASP A 184 -4.17 19.64 33.53
CA ASP A 184 -5.36 20.39 33.12
C ASP A 184 -4.97 21.76 32.54
N GLY A 185 -3.87 22.35 33.00
CA GLY A 185 -3.24 23.55 32.42
C GLY A 185 -2.12 23.23 31.42
N ALA A 186 -0.88 23.64 31.71
CA ALA A 186 0.27 23.41 30.83
C ALA A 186 1.49 22.80 31.55
N LEU A 187 2.11 21.80 30.95
CA LEU A 187 3.40 21.24 31.35
C LEU A 187 4.45 21.55 30.29
N ARG A 188 5.48 22.31 30.67
CA ARG A 188 6.56 22.74 29.77
C ARG A 188 7.91 22.16 30.20
N PHE A 189 8.80 21.96 29.24
CA PHE A 189 10.19 21.60 29.47
C PHE A 189 11.10 22.73 29.02
N ASP A 190 12.11 23.06 29.82
CA ASP A 190 13.16 23.98 29.38
C ASP A 190 13.91 23.40 28.18
N ARG A 191 14.23 24.27 27.22
CA ARG A 191 14.76 23.89 25.91
C ARG A 191 16.28 24.04 25.81
N SER A 192 16.89 24.62 26.83
CA SER A 192 18.29 25.04 26.86
C SER A 192 19.13 24.29 27.90
N THR A 193 18.48 23.53 28.78
CA THR A 193 19.14 22.68 29.77
C THR A 193 18.59 21.26 29.71
N ASP A 194 19.36 20.32 30.24
CA ASP A 194 18.90 18.96 30.44
C ASP A 194 17.72 18.88 31.42
N THR A 195 16.63 18.28 30.97
CA THR A 195 15.39 18.09 31.72
C THR A 195 15.01 16.62 31.76
N HIS A 196 14.48 16.17 32.89
CA HIS A 196 14.03 14.78 33.05
C HIS A 196 12.80 14.72 33.96
N LEU A 197 11.76 14.02 33.51
CA LEU A 197 10.57 13.69 34.29
C LEU A 197 10.40 12.16 34.36
N VAL A 198 10.20 11.62 35.55
CA VAL A 198 9.91 10.20 35.77
C VAL A 198 8.49 10.05 36.30
N ALA A 199 7.60 9.47 35.50
CA ALA A 199 6.19 9.30 35.86
C ALA A 199 5.68 7.91 35.49
N GLY A 200 4.77 7.33 36.28
CA GLY A 200 4.05 6.12 35.88
C GLY A 200 3.12 6.41 34.72
N THR A 201 2.09 7.21 34.97
CA THR A 201 1.11 7.64 33.95
C THR A 201 1.08 9.17 33.86
N LEU A 202 1.23 9.72 32.66
CA LEU A 202 1.04 11.13 32.34
C LEU A 202 -0.24 11.26 31.51
N VAL A 203 -1.16 12.11 31.95
CA VAL A 203 -2.44 12.36 31.27
C VAL A 203 -2.62 13.86 31.07
N THR A 204 -2.87 14.28 29.84
CA THR A 204 -3.27 15.66 29.51
C THR A 204 -4.76 15.66 29.19
N THR A 205 -5.51 16.69 29.59
CA THR A 205 -6.95 16.80 29.33
C THR A 205 -7.26 17.69 28.13
N PRO A 206 -8.48 17.66 27.57
CA PRO A 206 -8.89 18.64 26.57
C PRO A 206 -8.61 20.08 27.05
N GLY A 207 -8.10 20.93 26.15
CA GLY A 207 -7.69 22.31 26.44
C GLY A 207 -6.33 22.48 27.13
N SER A 208 -5.68 21.40 27.56
CA SER A 208 -4.34 21.45 28.17
C SER A 208 -3.22 21.45 27.13
N LEU A 209 -1.98 21.75 27.56
CA LEU A 209 -0.80 21.76 26.70
C LEU A 209 0.37 20.95 27.29
N LEU A 210 0.91 20.03 26.50
CA LEU A 210 2.24 19.44 26.71
C LEU A 210 3.24 20.07 25.74
N TYR A 211 4.26 20.75 26.29
CA TYR A 211 5.20 21.55 25.51
C TYR A 211 6.67 21.13 25.76
N LEU A 212 7.26 20.47 24.76
CA LEU A 212 8.68 20.09 24.68
C LEU A 212 9.31 20.74 23.44
N GLY A 213 9.15 22.06 23.30
CA GLY A 213 9.64 22.83 22.15
C GLY A 213 8.57 23.14 21.10
N HIS A 214 8.92 24.01 20.15
CA HIS A 214 8.10 24.47 19.02
C HIS A 214 8.96 24.47 17.73
N PRO A 215 8.41 24.47 16.50
CA PRO A 215 9.22 24.52 15.28
C PRO A 215 10.24 25.67 15.27
N ASP A 216 9.83 26.88 15.69
CA ASP A 216 10.72 28.05 15.75
C ASP A 216 11.66 28.08 16.98
N ALA A 217 11.43 27.15 17.91
CA ALA A 217 12.08 27.15 19.21
C ALA A 217 12.17 25.69 19.71
N PRO A 218 12.94 24.81 19.04
CA PRO A 218 13.10 23.43 19.46
C PRO A 218 13.94 23.34 20.75
N VAL A 219 14.03 22.14 21.33
CA VAL A 219 15.04 21.78 22.31
C VAL A 219 16.41 21.82 21.63
N GLY A 220 17.34 22.62 22.16
CA GLY A 220 18.64 22.86 21.55
C GLY A 220 19.47 21.58 21.39
N PRO A 221 20.38 21.52 20.40
CA PRO A 221 21.15 20.30 20.10
C PRO A 221 22.04 19.82 21.26
N ASP A 222 22.43 20.75 22.15
CA ASP A 222 23.25 20.47 23.34
C ASP A 222 22.42 20.17 24.62
N ALA A 223 21.09 20.17 24.52
CA ALA A 223 20.18 19.92 25.64
C ALA A 223 19.33 18.66 25.41
N GLU A 224 19.09 17.89 26.47
CA GLU A 224 18.19 16.74 26.45
C GLU A 224 16.84 17.04 27.14
N ALA A 225 15.72 16.66 26.54
CA ALA A 225 14.42 16.63 27.21
C ALA A 225 13.89 15.20 27.29
N ARG A 226 13.80 14.65 28.50
CA ARG A 226 13.49 13.24 28.71
C ARG A 226 12.24 13.01 29.56
N ILE A 227 11.38 12.12 29.11
CA ILE A 227 10.28 11.55 29.89
C ILE A 227 10.52 10.04 30.00
N THR A 228 10.60 9.52 31.23
CA THR A 228 10.72 8.08 31.48
C THR A 228 9.48 7.55 32.18
N PHE A 229 8.86 6.53 31.58
CA PHE A 229 7.72 5.84 32.17
C PHE A 229 8.19 4.80 33.20
N ALA A 230 7.90 5.08 34.46
CA ALA A 230 8.36 4.29 35.60
C ALA A 230 7.65 2.93 35.69
N ASP A 231 8.42 1.88 35.99
CA ASP A 231 7.88 0.59 36.42
C ASP A 231 7.66 0.61 37.94
N PHE A 232 6.41 0.43 38.35
CA PHE A 232 6.03 0.29 39.76
C PHE A 232 5.57 -1.12 40.14
N GLY A 233 5.87 -2.12 39.32
CA GLY A 233 5.34 -3.49 39.47
C GLY A 233 4.34 -3.86 38.37
N PRO A 234 3.73 -5.05 38.42
CA PRO A 234 2.63 -5.41 37.52
C PRO A 234 1.49 -4.39 37.57
N ILE A 235 0.73 -4.27 36.49
CA ILE A 235 -0.51 -3.49 36.48
C ILE A 235 -1.54 -4.19 37.37
N ASP A 236 -2.26 -3.38 38.15
CA ASP A 236 -3.35 -3.82 38.99
C ASP A 236 -4.65 -3.81 38.17
N ASP A 237 -5.04 -4.96 37.64
CA ASP A 237 -6.23 -5.13 36.81
C ASP A 237 -7.54 -4.76 37.53
N ALA A 238 -7.56 -4.79 38.87
CA ALA A 238 -8.73 -4.35 39.63
C ALA A 238 -8.91 -2.83 39.60
N ARG A 239 -7.81 -2.08 39.43
CA ARG A 239 -7.82 -0.61 39.31
C ARG A 239 -7.82 -0.15 37.86
N ASP A 240 -7.19 -0.90 36.98
CA ASP A 240 -7.00 -0.57 35.57
C ASP A 240 -7.36 -1.78 34.68
N PRO A 241 -8.65 -2.16 34.62
CA PRO A 241 -9.09 -3.34 33.86
C PRO A 241 -8.83 -3.21 32.36
N ALA A 242 -8.86 -1.98 31.83
CA ALA A 242 -8.52 -1.69 30.44
C ALA A 242 -7.00 -1.58 30.21
N ARG A 243 -6.17 -1.62 31.26
CA ARG A 243 -4.71 -1.53 31.21
C ARG A 243 -4.20 -0.28 30.48
N VAL A 244 -4.89 0.86 30.63
CA VAL A 244 -4.56 2.17 30.03
C VAL A 244 -3.44 2.89 30.80
N SER A 245 -3.14 2.46 32.03
CA SER A 245 -2.04 3.05 32.79
C SER A 245 -0.67 2.73 32.17
N ARG A 246 0.31 3.52 32.62
CA ARG A 246 1.72 3.47 32.21
C ARG A 246 1.95 3.97 30.79
N GLY A 247 2.45 5.20 30.69
CA GLY A 247 2.60 5.90 29.42
C GLY A 247 2.08 7.33 29.45
N LEU A 248 1.99 7.91 28.25
CA LEU A 248 1.36 9.19 27.97
C LEU A 248 0.01 8.94 27.27
N VAL A 249 -1.05 9.50 27.84
CA VAL A 249 -2.36 9.64 27.16
C VAL A 249 -2.67 11.12 27.05
N ALA A 250 -2.57 11.67 25.85
CA ALA A 250 -2.72 13.09 25.60
C ALA A 250 -4.06 13.39 24.89
N MET A 251 -4.92 14.16 25.56
CA MET A 251 -6.23 14.59 25.04
C MET A 251 -6.29 16.11 24.79
N GLY A 252 -5.19 16.82 25.02
CA GLY A 252 -5.02 18.24 24.67
C GLY A 252 -3.82 18.42 23.74
N ALA A 253 -3.50 19.67 23.41
CA ALA A 253 -2.45 20.02 22.46
C ALA A 253 -1.08 19.48 22.88
N VAL A 254 -0.33 18.98 21.89
CA VAL A 254 1.02 18.44 22.07
C VAL A 254 1.97 19.12 21.08
N SER A 255 3.02 19.75 21.60
CA SER A 255 4.11 20.31 20.81
C SER A 255 5.44 19.74 21.30
N VAL A 256 6.11 18.96 20.45
CA VAL A 256 7.37 18.28 20.78
C VAL A 256 8.36 18.50 19.65
N HIS A 257 9.45 19.21 19.91
CA HIS A 257 10.41 19.60 18.88
C HIS A 257 11.83 19.42 19.39
N GLY A 258 12.48 18.34 18.94
CA GLY A 258 13.91 18.13 19.13
C GLY A 258 14.75 18.88 18.13
N ALA A 259 16.07 18.76 18.27
CA ALA A 259 17.00 19.27 17.28
C ALA A 259 16.86 18.49 15.98
N GLU A 260 16.71 19.20 14.87
CA GLU A 260 16.68 18.62 13.53
C GLU A 260 17.87 17.69 13.30
N LYS A 261 17.65 16.58 12.61
CA LYS A 261 18.70 15.58 12.38
C LYS A 261 18.44 14.85 11.08
N THR A 262 19.49 14.58 10.30
CA THR A 262 19.38 13.65 9.16
C THR A 262 18.99 12.28 9.70
N THR A 263 17.73 11.88 9.50
CA THR A 263 17.15 10.69 10.13
C THR A 263 17.69 9.41 9.51
N TRP A 264 17.81 9.38 8.18
CA TRP A 264 18.40 8.31 7.39
C TRP A 264 18.84 8.86 6.02
N THR A 265 19.72 8.13 5.35
CA THR A 265 20.17 8.46 4.00
C THR A 265 20.72 7.23 3.27
N ALA A 266 20.66 7.25 1.94
CA ALA A 266 21.46 6.38 1.10
C ALA A 266 22.95 6.70 1.28
N LEU A 267 23.82 5.72 1.13
CA LEU A 267 25.27 5.86 1.21
C LEU A 267 25.82 6.22 -0.17
N ALA A 268 26.79 7.14 -0.23
CA ALA A 268 27.43 7.52 -1.49
C ALA A 268 28.19 6.36 -2.16
N SER A 269 28.60 5.38 -1.35
CA SER A 269 29.14 4.11 -1.80
C SER A 269 28.77 3.02 -0.80
N ALA A 270 28.31 1.88 -1.29
CA ALA A 270 28.03 0.73 -0.46
C ALA A 270 29.29 0.26 0.30
N PRO A 271 29.26 0.21 1.65
CA PRO A 271 30.40 -0.21 2.43
C PRO A 271 30.53 -1.74 2.41
N THR A 272 31.76 -2.20 2.56
CA THR A 272 32.12 -3.62 2.54
C THR A 272 32.60 -4.08 3.92
N GLN A 273 32.62 -5.40 4.12
CA GLN A 273 33.14 -6.00 5.33
C GLN A 273 34.56 -5.48 5.61
N GLY A 274 34.80 -5.08 6.85
CA GLY A 274 36.08 -4.52 7.30
C GLY A 274 36.17 -3.01 7.21
N ASP A 275 35.25 -2.33 6.52
CA ASP A 275 35.19 -0.87 6.52
C ASP A 275 34.83 -0.34 7.92
N ARG A 276 35.50 0.75 8.33
CA ARG A 276 35.26 1.44 9.60
C ARG A 276 34.71 2.86 9.42
N ARG A 277 34.49 3.25 8.18
CA ARG A 277 33.94 4.55 7.82
C ARG A 277 32.88 4.34 6.74
N ILE A 278 31.87 5.19 6.78
CA ILE A 278 30.85 5.27 5.74
C ILE A 278 30.89 6.65 5.11
N GLU A 279 30.59 6.70 3.82
CA GLU A 279 30.56 7.95 3.05
C GLU A 279 29.10 8.28 2.71
N LEU A 280 28.66 9.47 3.10
CA LEU A 280 27.33 9.98 2.81
C LEU A 280 27.36 10.83 1.52
N PRO A 281 26.22 11.03 0.84
CA PRO A 281 26.14 11.91 -0.33
C PRO A 281 26.49 13.37 0.00
N GLU A 282 26.16 13.79 1.22
CA GLU A 282 26.43 15.12 1.77
C GLU A 282 26.65 15.07 3.28
N ALA A 283 27.12 16.17 3.86
CA ALA A 283 27.35 16.25 5.30
C ALA A 283 26.03 16.12 6.07
N PRO A 284 25.95 15.24 7.08
CA PRO A 284 24.69 14.99 7.79
C PRO A 284 24.38 16.12 8.79
N THR A 285 23.11 16.48 8.90
CA THR A 285 22.63 17.47 9.87
C THR A 285 22.66 16.89 11.28
N ASN A 286 23.38 17.57 12.18
CA ASN A 286 23.47 17.30 13.63
C ASN A 286 23.83 15.85 14.03
N TRP A 287 24.55 15.11 13.18
CA TRP A 287 25.21 13.88 13.62
C TRP A 287 26.42 14.23 14.49
N GLN A 288 26.58 13.48 15.59
CA GLN A 288 27.63 13.75 16.57
C GLN A 288 28.25 12.47 17.12
N VAL A 289 29.44 12.60 17.70
CA VAL A 289 30.10 11.50 18.41
C VAL A 289 29.18 10.96 19.50
N GLY A 290 28.98 9.64 19.52
CA GLY A 290 28.07 8.96 20.44
C GLY A 290 26.68 8.68 19.86
N ASP A 291 26.33 9.22 18.70
CA ASP A 291 25.11 8.84 18.00
C ASP A 291 25.15 7.35 17.63
N ARG A 292 24.01 6.69 17.87
CA ARG A 292 23.76 5.31 17.44
C ARG A 292 23.17 5.32 16.05
N VAL A 293 23.82 4.61 15.14
CA VAL A 293 23.36 4.40 13.78
C VAL A 293 23.29 2.91 13.47
N VAL A 294 22.52 2.55 12.44
CA VAL A 294 22.44 1.19 11.92
C VAL A 294 22.65 1.23 10.42
N VAL A 295 23.58 0.41 9.93
CA VAL A 295 23.76 0.16 8.50
C VAL A 295 22.86 -1.01 8.13
N ALA A 296 21.96 -0.82 7.16
CA ALA A 296 20.96 -1.82 6.79
C ALA A 296 21.61 -3.02 6.08
N GLY A 297 21.26 -4.25 6.48
CA GLY A 297 21.69 -5.47 5.80
C GLY A 297 20.87 -5.72 4.52
N ASN A 298 21.48 -6.40 3.54
CA ASN A 298 20.87 -6.71 2.23
C ASN A 298 20.37 -8.17 2.14
N HIS A 299 20.45 -8.96 3.21
CA HIS A 299 20.09 -10.38 3.18
C HIS A 299 18.67 -10.64 3.72
N PRO A 300 17.79 -11.35 2.99
CA PRO A 300 16.39 -11.52 3.38
C PRO A 300 16.15 -12.50 4.54
N VAL A 301 17.04 -13.47 4.75
CA VAL A 301 16.92 -14.47 5.83
C VAL A 301 17.80 -14.13 7.05
N GLU A 302 19.10 -13.95 6.83
CA GLU A 302 20.03 -13.58 7.89
C GLU A 302 19.95 -12.08 8.25
N ASN A 303 19.89 -11.78 9.54
CA ASN A 303 20.02 -10.39 9.99
C ASN A 303 21.48 -9.94 9.88
N GLN A 304 21.76 -9.11 8.87
CA GLN A 304 23.05 -8.48 8.63
C GLN A 304 23.04 -6.97 8.94
N ASP A 305 22.02 -6.48 9.67
CA ASP A 305 21.98 -5.09 10.11
C ASP A 305 23.08 -4.85 11.15
N GLU A 306 23.85 -3.78 11.00
CA GLU A 306 24.98 -3.49 11.87
C GLU A 306 24.75 -2.23 12.69
N GLU A 307 24.42 -2.42 13.98
CA GLU A 307 24.35 -1.33 14.96
C GLU A 307 25.77 -0.85 15.32
N VAL A 308 26.08 0.42 15.07
CA VAL A 308 27.41 1.01 15.32
C VAL A 308 27.27 2.38 15.96
N VAL A 309 28.35 2.88 16.55
CA VAL A 309 28.40 4.19 17.20
C VAL A 309 29.32 5.12 16.42
N VAL A 310 28.84 6.35 16.17
CA VAL A 310 29.63 7.40 15.53
C VAL A 310 30.76 7.84 16.46
N THR A 311 31.99 7.85 15.95
CA THR A 311 33.20 8.31 16.67
C THR A 311 33.84 9.56 16.07
N GLY A 312 33.41 9.96 14.88
CA GLY A 312 33.81 11.21 14.22
C GLY A 312 32.94 11.51 13.02
N VAL A 313 32.78 12.80 12.71
CA VAL A 313 32.09 13.30 11.51
C VAL A 313 32.99 14.39 10.92
N ASP A 314 33.39 14.24 9.66
CA ASP A 314 34.18 15.22 8.91
C ASP A 314 33.56 15.41 7.52
N GLY A 315 32.79 16.48 7.33
CA GLY A 315 31.97 16.66 6.14
C GLY A 315 30.98 15.50 5.97
N ALA A 316 31.07 14.78 4.85
CA ALA A 316 30.22 13.64 4.53
C ALA A 316 30.79 12.28 5.01
N THR A 317 32.00 12.26 5.57
CA THR A 317 32.63 11.04 6.07
C THR A 317 32.29 10.83 7.55
N VAL A 318 31.81 9.64 7.90
CA VAL A 318 31.45 9.26 9.27
C VAL A 318 32.31 8.08 9.73
N GLU A 319 33.01 8.25 10.84
CA GLU A 319 33.87 7.23 11.46
C GLU A 319 33.10 6.40 12.49
N LEU A 320 33.24 5.08 12.41
CA LEU A 320 32.53 4.12 13.26
C LEU A 320 33.42 3.59 14.40
N ASP A 321 32.80 3.17 15.50
CA ASP A 321 33.50 2.61 16.67
C ASP A 321 34.18 1.26 16.37
N ARG A 322 33.67 0.54 15.37
CA ARG A 322 34.17 -0.77 14.92
C ARG A 322 34.05 -0.93 13.41
N THR A 323 34.78 -1.91 12.87
CA THR A 323 34.62 -2.33 11.47
C THR A 323 33.31 -3.07 11.27
N LEU A 324 32.71 -2.92 10.09
CA LEU A 324 31.57 -3.71 9.62
C LEU A 324 31.97 -5.18 9.45
N ASN A 325 31.05 -6.08 9.76
CA ASN A 325 31.20 -7.53 9.66
C ASN A 325 30.57 -8.09 8.39
N HIS A 326 29.74 -7.34 7.68
CA HIS A 326 29.04 -7.77 6.48
C HIS A 326 29.29 -6.83 5.28
N ASP A 327 29.07 -7.35 4.08
CA ASP A 327 29.03 -6.55 2.86
C ASP A 327 27.62 -5.96 2.72
N HIS A 328 27.52 -4.66 2.46
CA HIS A 328 26.25 -3.96 2.29
C HIS A 328 26.04 -3.55 0.82
N VAL A 329 26.54 -4.36 -0.12
CA VAL A 329 26.52 -4.08 -1.56
C VAL A 329 25.22 -4.60 -2.18
N PRO A 330 24.37 -3.73 -2.78
CA PRO A 330 23.17 -4.16 -3.48
C PRO A 330 23.47 -5.01 -4.72
N PRO A 331 22.47 -5.70 -5.30
CA PRO A 331 22.70 -6.63 -6.40
C PRO A 331 23.07 -5.93 -7.73
N ALA A 332 22.76 -4.64 -7.87
CA ALA A 332 23.05 -3.79 -9.03
C ALA A 332 23.53 -2.39 -8.62
N ASP A 333 24.39 -1.77 -9.44
CA ASP A 333 25.04 -0.47 -9.14
C ASP A 333 24.06 0.71 -9.00
N ALA A 334 22.88 0.61 -9.61
CA ALA A 334 21.84 1.64 -9.56
C ALA A 334 20.87 1.45 -8.38
N LEU A 335 21.24 0.67 -7.37
CA LEU A 335 20.50 0.48 -6.12
C LEU A 335 21.35 0.97 -4.95
N ASP A 336 20.68 1.42 -3.89
CA ASP A 336 21.33 2.07 -2.75
C ASP A 336 21.57 1.13 -1.56
N ALA A 337 22.62 1.44 -0.80
CA ALA A 337 22.81 0.97 0.57
C ALA A 337 22.44 2.07 1.55
N TYR A 338 21.97 1.74 2.75
CA TYR A 338 21.35 2.74 3.64
C TYR A 338 21.92 2.73 5.05
N VAL A 339 21.87 3.91 5.69
CA VAL A 339 22.19 4.10 7.11
C VAL A 339 21.10 4.94 7.80
N LEU A 340 20.72 4.54 9.01
CA LEU A 340 19.69 5.22 9.81
C LEU A 340 20.29 5.70 11.14
N ASN A 341 19.94 6.91 11.57
CA ASN A 341 20.30 7.46 12.88
C ASN A 341 19.14 7.34 13.87
N ARG A 342 19.37 6.60 14.95
CA ARG A 342 18.37 6.26 15.98
C ARG A 342 18.37 7.22 17.17
N THR A 343 19.20 8.25 17.18
CA THR A 343 19.43 9.10 18.36
C THR A 343 18.68 10.42 18.26
N ARG A 344 17.87 10.75 19.27
CA ARG A 344 17.17 12.04 19.42
C ARG A 344 17.41 12.65 20.81
N ASN A 345 17.41 13.97 20.90
CA ASN A 345 17.62 14.71 22.15
C ASN A 345 16.32 14.92 22.93
N VAL A 346 15.15 14.77 22.29
CA VAL A 346 13.86 14.64 22.98
C VAL A 346 13.48 13.17 23.02
N ARG A 347 13.23 12.63 24.21
CA ARG A 347 13.12 11.18 24.44
C ARG A 347 11.93 10.80 25.31
N PHE A 348 11.22 9.78 24.86
CA PHE A 348 10.24 9.01 25.64
C PHE A 348 10.76 7.59 25.80
N ASP A 349 10.97 7.16 27.04
CA ASP A 349 11.58 5.86 27.35
C ASP A 349 10.70 5.05 28.32
N SER A 350 10.59 3.74 28.11
CA SER A 350 10.22 2.84 29.20
C SER A 350 11.42 2.59 30.12
N GLU A 351 11.20 2.59 31.43
CA GLU A 351 12.25 2.20 32.39
C GLU A 351 12.58 0.70 32.30
N ASN A 352 11.56 -0.14 32.10
CA ASN A 352 11.71 -1.59 32.02
C ASN A 352 11.42 -2.06 30.59
N PRO A 353 12.38 -2.76 29.94
CA PRO A 353 12.21 -3.26 28.58
C PRO A 353 11.37 -4.56 28.50
N GLU A 354 10.95 -5.17 29.60
CA GLU A 354 10.03 -6.32 29.56
C GLU A 354 8.67 -5.88 29.02
N THR A 355 8.16 -6.56 27.96
CA THR A 355 6.92 -6.18 27.26
C THR A 355 5.79 -5.82 28.23
N PRO A 356 5.38 -6.65 29.22
CA PRO A 356 4.27 -6.31 30.12
C PRO A 356 4.51 -5.13 31.07
N ARG A 357 5.70 -4.52 31.07
CA ARG A 357 6.11 -3.45 31.98
C ARG A 357 6.34 -2.09 31.30
N ARG A 358 6.23 -2.01 29.98
CA ARG A 358 6.51 -0.80 29.20
C ARG A 358 5.40 0.26 29.29
N GLY A 359 5.79 1.51 29.02
CA GLY A 359 4.85 2.60 28.72
C GLY A 359 4.40 2.56 27.26
N HIS A 360 3.35 3.32 26.95
CA HIS A 360 2.87 3.56 25.58
C HIS A 360 2.58 5.05 25.39
N VAL A 361 2.41 5.50 24.15
CA VAL A 361 2.01 6.87 23.83
C VAL A 361 0.74 6.82 23.00
N MET A 362 -0.28 7.55 23.45
CA MET A 362 -1.57 7.67 22.79
C MET A 362 -1.97 9.14 22.72
N PHE A 363 -2.24 9.61 21.51
CA PHE A 363 -2.84 10.92 21.23
C PHE A 363 -4.30 10.72 20.85
N GLY A 364 -5.19 11.40 21.57
CA GLY A 364 -6.64 11.44 21.32
C GLY A 364 -7.12 12.84 20.97
N SER A 365 -6.24 13.64 20.37
CA SER A 365 -6.49 15.00 19.86
C SER A 365 -5.76 15.16 18.53
N ASP A 366 -6.34 15.95 17.64
CA ASP A 366 -5.80 16.36 16.34
C ASP A 366 -4.74 17.46 16.44
N GLU A 367 -4.65 18.19 17.56
CA GLU A 367 -3.67 19.25 17.82
C GLU A 367 -2.29 18.69 18.24
N VAL A 368 -1.63 17.95 17.33
CA VAL A 368 -0.35 17.28 17.60
C VAL A 368 0.72 17.62 16.56
N ASP A 369 1.86 18.15 17.02
CA ASP A 369 3.08 18.34 16.22
C ASP A 369 4.29 17.75 16.97
N VAL A 370 4.87 16.68 16.42
CA VAL A 370 6.01 15.94 17.01
C VAL A 370 7.13 15.82 15.99
N ARG A 371 8.25 16.50 16.25
CA ARG A 371 9.42 16.50 15.38
C ARG A 371 10.70 16.11 16.12
N TYR A 372 11.49 15.26 15.49
CA TYR A 372 12.82 14.85 15.94
C TYR A 372 12.83 14.29 17.38
N ALA A 373 11.82 13.51 17.73
CA ALA A 373 11.68 12.85 19.03
C ALA A 373 11.92 11.33 18.93
N GLY A 374 12.49 10.76 19.99
CA GLY A 374 12.78 9.32 20.09
C GLY A 374 11.84 8.60 21.04
N PHE A 375 11.37 7.43 20.63
CA PHE A 375 10.40 6.57 21.32
C PHE A 375 11.03 5.18 21.55
N TYR A 376 11.57 4.96 22.74
CA TYR A 376 12.47 3.84 23.01
C TYR A 376 11.85 2.80 23.93
N LYS A 377 11.77 1.55 23.42
CA LYS A 377 11.19 0.39 24.12
C LYS A 377 9.81 0.71 24.69
N LEU A 378 9.01 1.45 23.92
CA LEU A 378 7.60 1.73 24.21
C LEU A 378 6.69 0.71 23.52
N GLY A 379 5.42 0.75 23.87
CA GLY A 379 4.42 -0.21 23.42
C GLY A 379 4.35 -1.44 24.32
N ARG A 380 3.15 -2.00 24.41
CA ARG A 380 2.78 -3.10 25.29
C ARG A 380 1.76 -4.09 24.71
N THR A 381 1.11 -3.74 23.60
CA THR A 381 0.39 -4.72 22.78
C THR A 381 1.44 -5.60 22.11
N ASP A 382 1.45 -6.88 22.43
CA ASP A 382 2.44 -7.85 21.95
C ASP A 382 1.88 -8.55 20.71
N LYS A 383 2.49 -8.34 19.54
CA LYS A 383 2.00 -8.97 18.29
C LYS A 383 2.47 -10.40 18.13
N SER A 384 3.30 -10.93 19.04
CA SER A 384 3.74 -12.33 18.99
C SER A 384 2.61 -13.34 19.24
N TYR A 385 1.46 -12.89 19.73
CA TYR A 385 0.24 -13.67 19.88
C TYR A 385 -1.00 -12.76 19.78
N PRO A 386 -2.20 -13.29 19.48
CA PRO A 386 -3.40 -12.47 19.30
C PRO A 386 -3.70 -11.55 20.48
N PHE A 387 -4.16 -10.33 20.19
CA PHE A 387 -4.68 -9.45 21.24
C PHE A 387 -6.03 -9.95 21.77
N THR A 388 -6.41 -9.49 22.96
CA THR A 388 -7.72 -9.74 23.54
C THR A 388 -8.73 -8.73 22.99
N ASN A 389 -9.74 -9.20 22.24
CA ASN A 389 -10.84 -8.37 21.74
C ASN A 389 -12.18 -9.13 21.76
N PRO A 390 -13.01 -8.98 22.82
CA PRO A 390 -14.25 -9.72 22.96
C PRO A 390 -15.32 -9.37 21.92
N VAL A 391 -15.18 -8.25 21.19
CA VAL A 391 -16.12 -7.88 20.11
C VAL A 391 -15.87 -8.71 18.85
N HIS A 392 -14.62 -9.10 18.60
CA HIS A 392 -14.19 -9.84 17.41
C HIS A 392 -13.80 -11.28 17.74
N GLY A 393 -14.28 -11.88 18.83
CA GLY A 393 -14.00 -13.28 19.19
C GLY A 393 -13.33 -13.45 20.55
N GLU A 394 -12.99 -14.70 20.89
CA GLU A 394 -12.31 -15.01 22.16
C GLU A 394 -10.81 -15.17 21.92
N PRO A 395 -9.94 -14.57 22.77
CA PRO A 395 -8.52 -14.89 22.73
C PRO A 395 -8.31 -16.36 23.14
N PRO A 396 -7.17 -16.98 22.77
CA PRO A 396 -6.84 -18.32 23.25
C PRO A 396 -6.86 -18.41 24.79
N GLU A 397 -7.41 -19.50 25.36
CA GLU A 397 -7.57 -19.64 26.82
C GLU A 397 -6.26 -19.56 27.62
N ASP A 398 -5.14 -19.93 26.99
CA ASP A 398 -3.82 -20.06 27.62
C ASP A 398 -2.89 -18.84 27.43
N VAL A 399 -3.35 -17.75 26.78
CA VAL A 399 -2.51 -16.55 26.58
C VAL A 399 -2.71 -15.49 27.67
N PRO A 400 -1.64 -14.79 28.11
CA PRO A 400 -1.79 -13.64 29.00
C PRO A 400 -2.65 -12.53 28.37
N PRO A 401 -3.38 -11.73 29.17
CA PRO A 401 -4.15 -10.61 28.63
C PRO A 401 -3.28 -9.64 27.83
N ASN A 402 -3.68 -9.40 26.58
CA ASN A 402 -2.94 -8.59 25.61
C ASN A 402 -3.88 -7.55 24.99
N PRO A 403 -4.15 -6.43 25.68
CA PRO A 403 -5.06 -5.42 25.17
C PRO A 403 -4.48 -4.76 23.90
N ARG A 404 -5.36 -4.49 22.92
CA ARG A 404 -5.03 -3.67 21.74
C ARG A 404 -4.72 -2.20 22.12
N ALA A 405 -4.22 -1.42 21.17
CA ALA A 405 -4.05 0.03 21.29
C ALA A 405 -3.04 0.50 22.35
N ARG A 406 -2.01 -0.30 22.69
CA ARG A 406 -0.88 0.10 23.53
C ARG A 406 0.39 0.11 22.70
N TYR A 407 0.51 1.02 21.74
CA TYR A 407 1.64 1.07 20.79
C TYR A 407 2.70 2.12 21.18
N ALA A 408 3.82 2.14 20.47
CA ALA A 408 4.91 3.06 20.79
C ALA A 408 4.55 4.52 20.51
N LEU A 409 3.88 4.79 19.37
CA LEU A 409 3.34 6.08 18.98
C LEU A 409 1.98 5.88 18.28
N HIS A 410 0.88 6.25 18.95
CA HIS A 410 -0.48 5.94 18.48
C HIS A 410 -1.37 7.19 18.42
N PHE A 411 -1.85 7.51 17.22
CA PHE A 411 -2.93 8.47 16.98
C PHE A 411 -4.23 7.69 16.99
N HIS A 412 -5.01 7.83 18.05
CA HIS A 412 -6.16 6.99 18.33
C HIS A 412 -7.44 7.82 18.24
N GLU A 413 -8.16 7.65 17.13
CA GLU A 413 -9.46 8.27 16.90
C GLU A 413 -9.41 9.80 17.08
N THR A 414 -8.39 10.46 16.50
CA THR A 414 -8.27 11.92 16.57
C THR A 414 -9.22 12.64 15.60
N GLY A 415 -9.91 11.90 14.72
CA GLY A 415 -10.80 12.42 13.69
C GLY A 415 -10.17 12.40 12.29
N ILE A 416 -11.01 12.22 11.28
CA ILE A 416 -10.61 12.16 9.86
C ILE A 416 -11.14 13.34 9.04
N GLU A 417 -11.96 14.19 9.66
CA GLU A 417 -12.66 15.31 9.03
C GLU A 417 -11.87 16.63 9.07
N GLY A 418 -10.80 16.70 9.88
CA GLY A 418 -9.96 17.90 9.98
C GLY A 418 -9.25 18.25 8.67
N GLU A 419 -9.19 19.55 8.34
CA GLU A 419 -8.45 20.04 7.17
C GLU A 419 -6.93 19.83 7.33
N ASP A 420 -6.40 20.13 8.52
CA ASP A 420 -4.97 20.03 8.83
C ASP A 420 -4.63 18.67 9.45
N PRO A 421 -3.62 17.94 8.92
CA PRO A 421 -3.14 16.70 9.54
C PRO A 421 -2.27 16.98 10.77
N ALA A 422 -2.29 16.06 11.74
CA ALA A 422 -1.25 15.98 12.76
C ALA A 422 0.12 15.76 12.09
N ARG A 423 1.17 16.43 12.58
CA ARG A 423 2.48 16.49 11.90
C ARG A 423 3.54 15.74 12.65
N ILE A 424 4.10 14.71 12.01
CA ILE A 424 5.15 13.86 12.57
C ILE A 424 6.35 13.87 11.64
N GLN A 425 7.50 14.29 12.15
CA GLN A 425 8.70 14.45 11.33
C GLN A 425 9.95 13.96 12.04
N GLY A 426 10.82 13.23 11.35
CA GLY A 426 12.15 12.96 11.90
C GLY A 426 12.16 12.04 13.12
N VAL A 427 11.07 11.35 13.44
CA VAL A 427 10.97 10.57 14.69
C VAL A 427 11.73 9.26 14.59
N ALA A 428 12.17 8.73 15.74
CA ALA A 428 12.80 7.42 15.82
C ALA A 428 12.05 6.52 16.80
N VAL A 429 11.40 5.47 16.30
CA VAL A 429 10.76 4.43 17.12
C VAL A 429 11.65 3.20 17.16
N ASP A 430 11.96 2.70 18.36
CA ASP A 430 12.94 1.64 18.54
C ASP A 430 12.45 0.57 19.51
N GLY A 431 12.29 -0.66 19.00
CA GLY A 431 12.05 -1.83 19.83
C GLY A 431 10.61 -2.01 20.29
N SER A 432 9.59 -1.70 19.48
CA SER A 432 8.18 -1.91 19.86
C SER A 432 7.80 -3.40 19.78
N PRO A 433 7.07 -3.97 20.76
CA PRO A 433 6.64 -5.37 20.72
C PRO A 433 5.38 -5.57 19.85
N GLY A 434 4.78 -4.49 19.36
CA GLY A 434 3.62 -4.51 18.49
C GLY A 434 3.86 -3.65 17.28
N TRP A 435 3.13 -2.53 17.16
CA TRP A 435 3.31 -1.56 16.09
C TRP A 435 4.17 -0.36 16.50
N GLY A 436 4.82 0.27 15.52
CA GLY A 436 5.67 1.44 15.71
C GLY A 436 4.88 2.74 15.75
N VAL A 437 4.60 3.30 14.58
CA VAL A 437 3.77 4.50 14.36
C VAL A 437 2.41 4.07 13.82
N VAL A 438 1.33 4.52 14.47
CA VAL A 438 -0.03 4.06 14.16
C VAL A 438 -0.94 5.26 13.92
N ASN A 439 -1.42 5.39 12.69
CA ASN A 439 -2.54 6.23 12.30
C ASN A 439 -3.80 5.37 12.40
N HIS A 440 -4.68 5.67 13.35
CA HIS A 440 -5.92 4.92 13.55
C HIS A 440 -7.10 5.88 13.63
N HIS A 441 -7.99 5.82 12.63
CA HIS A 441 -9.14 6.71 12.51
C HIS A 441 -8.74 8.19 12.67
N SER A 442 -7.64 8.56 12.01
CA SER A 442 -6.99 9.87 12.17
C SER A 442 -6.50 10.43 10.83
N HIS A 443 -6.17 11.73 10.82
CA HIS A 443 -5.54 12.44 9.70
C HIS A 443 -4.10 12.83 10.07
N VAL A 444 -3.10 12.11 9.57
CA VAL A 444 -1.71 12.22 10.06
C VAL A 444 -0.71 12.20 8.91
N ASP A 445 0.22 13.16 8.92
CA ASP A 445 1.40 13.18 8.07
C ASP A 445 2.63 12.72 8.85
N VAL A 446 3.27 11.66 8.38
CA VAL A 446 4.51 11.09 8.92
C VAL A 446 5.60 11.18 7.85
N VAL A 447 6.63 11.97 8.14
CA VAL A 447 7.68 12.32 7.19
C VAL A 447 9.06 12.05 7.78
N ASP A 448 10.01 11.59 6.97
CA ASP A 448 11.43 11.44 7.37
C ASP A 448 11.62 10.66 8.68
N SER A 449 10.82 9.63 8.93
CA SER A 449 10.83 8.94 10.23
C SER A 449 11.36 7.52 10.11
N VAL A 450 11.95 7.01 11.19
CA VAL A 450 12.52 5.65 11.24
C VAL A 450 11.84 4.80 12.29
N THR A 451 11.52 3.55 11.91
CA THR A 451 11.22 2.49 12.88
C THR A 451 12.29 1.40 12.81
N TYR A 452 12.84 1.00 13.95
CA TYR A 452 13.82 -0.07 14.05
C TYR A 452 13.41 -1.12 15.09
N ASP A 453 13.61 -2.40 14.78
CA ASP A 453 13.35 -3.51 15.72
C ASP A 453 11.89 -3.51 16.22
N VAL A 454 10.94 -3.24 15.32
CA VAL A 454 9.52 -3.28 15.64
C VAL A 454 8.99 -4.67 15.30
N PHE A 455 8.51 -5.41 16.31
CA PHE A 455 8.12 -6.80 16.15
C PHE A 455 7.00 -6.98 15.11
N GLY A 456 5.89 -6.23 15.20
CA GLY A 456 4.77 -6.34 14.28
C GLY A 456 4.99 -5.59 12.98
N SER A 457 4.52 -4.34 12.91
CA SER A 457 4.62 -3.49 11.73
C SER A 457 5.17 -2.11 12.10
N GLY A 458 6.11 -1.59 11.30
CA GLY A 458 6.76 -0.30 11.54
C GLY A 458 5.77 0.87 11.51
N PHE A 459 5.08 1.03 10.38
CA PHE A 459 4.07 2.06 10.15
C PHE A 459 2.71 1.43 9.84
N VAL A 460 1.64 1.96 10.41
CA VAL A 460 0.31 1.35 10.34
C VAL A 460 -0.79 2.38 10.07
N ALA A 461 -1.67 2.06 9.11
CA ALA A 461 -3.03 2.60 9.01
C ALA A 461 -4.03 1.48 9.38
N GLU A 462 -4.78 1.64 10.47
CA GLU A 462 -5.43 0.51 11.18
C GLU A 462 -6.87 0.19 10.71
N ALA A 463 -7.71 1.17 10.41
CA ALA A 463 -9.16 0.96 10.29
C ALA A 463 -9.70 1.03 8.86
N GLY A 464 -8.97 1.63 7.92
CA GLY A 464 -9.35 1.77 6.52
C GLY A 464 -9.83 3.16 6.13
N ASN A 465 -10.15 4.02 7.08
CA ASN A 465 -10.65 5.37 6.80
C ASN A 465 -9.64 6.49 7.09
N GLU A 466 -8.41 6.13 7.46
CA GLU A 466 -7.34 7.07 7.72
C GLU A 466 -6.99 7.92 6.49
N ARG A 467 -6.60 9.17 6.76
CA ARG A 467 -6.07 10.12 5.77
C ARG A 467 -4.65 10.55 6.14
N GLY A 468 -4.00 11.26 5.22
CA GLY A 468 -2.70 11.89 5.43
C GLY A 468 -1.62 11.20 4.61
N SER A 469 -0.42 11.05 5.16
CA SER A 469 0.70 10.52 4.38
C SER A 469 1.79 9.85 5.20
N PHE A 470 2.43 8.86 4.58
CA PHE A 470 3.73 8.33 4.95
C PHE A 470 4.70 8.66 3.81
N ARG A 471 5.61 9.62 4.05
CA ARG A 471 6.59 10.06 3.07
C ARG A 471 8.02 9.95 3.58
N ARG A 472 8.93 9.43 2.75
CA ARG A 472 10.37 9.41 3.08
C ARG A 472 10.65 8.72 4.43
N ASN A 473 9.90 7.69 4.78
CA ASN A 473 10.11 6.94 6.02
C ASN A 473 10.94 5.67 5.77
N PHE A 474 11.64 5.20 6.80
CA PHE A 474 12.40 3.96 6.75
C PHE A 474 11.94 3.00 7.84
N ALA A 475 11.38 1.85 7.44
CA ALA A 475 11.14 0.73 8.34
C ALA A 475 12.29 -0.29 8.21
N LEU A 476 13.03 -0.52 9.30
CA LEU A 476 14.12 -1.48 9.34
C LEU A 476 13.87 -2.53 10.42
N ARG A 477 13.81 -3.79 9.99
CA ARG A 477 13.74 -5.00 10.82
C ARG A 477 12.42 -5.19 11.57
N SER A 478 11.69 -6.22 11.15
CA SER A 478 10.55 -6.77 11.89
C SER A 478 10.59 -8.29 11.90
N GLU A 479 10.62 -8.88 13.09
CA GLU A 479 10.58 -10.33 13.26
C GLU A 479 9.18 -10.90 13.03
N GLY A 480 8.13 -10.29 13.56
CA GLY A 480 6.76 -10.73 13.35
C GLY A 480 6.43 -12.13 13.88
N SER A 481 5.15 -12.50 13.81
CA SER A 481 4.73 -13.87 14.15
C SER A 481 5.14 -14.90 13.08
N GLY A 482 5.56 -14.45 11.89
CA GLY A 482 5.87 -15.31 10.74
C GLY A 482 4.65 -16.05 10.17
N GLU A 483 3.45 -15.70 10.60
CA GLU A 483 2.20 -16.24 10.05
C GLU A 483 1.76 -15.44 8.81
N THR A 484 0.86 -15.99 8.01
CA THR A 484 0.33 -15.30 6.83
C THR A 484 -0.52 -14.08 7.23
N VAL A 485 -0.61 -13.10 6.33
CA VAL A 485 -1.25 -11.80 6.56
C VAL A 485 -2.69 -11.83 7.10
N ASP A 486 -3.44 -12.90 6.85
CA ASP A 486 -4.83 -13.06 7.26
C ASP A 486 -5.05 -14.23 8.23
N SER A 487 -3.99 -14.80 8.81
CA SER A 487 -4.09 -15.97 9.70
C SER A 487 -4.88 -15.71 10.98
N ARG A 488 -5.00 -14.44 11.38
CA ARG A 488 -5.76 -13.99 12.56
C ARG A 488 -7.04 -13.27 12.18
N LYS A 489 -7.47 -13.34 10.93
CA LYS A 489 -8.78 -12.85 10.48
C LYS A 489 -9.87 -13.60 11.23
N PHE A 490 -10.87 -12.89 11.76
CA PHE A 490 -12.00 -13.57 12.41
C PHE A 490 -12.91 -14.31 11.42
N HIS A 491 -13.36 -15.48 11.85
CA HIS A 491 -14.41 -16.28 11.24
C HIS A 491 -15.49 -16.64 12.28
N GLU A 492 -16.75 -16.69 11.86
CA GLU A 492 -17.81 -17.16 12.76
C GLU A 492 -17.61 -18.65 13.07
N GLY A 493 -17.61 -19.00 14.35
CA GLY A 493 -17.29 -20.35 14.80
C GLY A 493 -15.81 -20.74 14.59
N GLY A 494 -14.96 -19.76 14.31
CA GLY A 494 -13.51 -19.90 14.14
C GLY A 494 -12.79 -20.29 15.43
N ASP A 495 -11.50 -20.62 15.28
CA ASP A 495 -10.65 -20.99 16.42
C ASP A 495 -10.34 -19.75 17.30
N PRO A 496 -10.17 -19.91 18.62
CA PRO A 496 -9.74 -18.82 19.49
C PRO A 496 -8.46 -18.16 18.98
N GLY A 497 -8.46 -16.82 18.89
CA GLY A 497 -7.35 -16.03 18.33
C GLY A 497 -7.56 -15.54 16.89
N GLU A 498 -8.57 -16.04 16.18
CA GLU A 498 -9.08 -15.43 14.95
C GLU A 498 -9.91 -14.19 15.32
N VAL A 499 -9.25 -13.03 15.55
CA VAL A 499 -9.87 -11.83 16.16
C VAL A 499 -9.70 -10.53 15.36
N ASP A 500 -9.37 -10.63 14.07
CA ASP A 500 -8.96 -9.50 13.22
C ASP A 500 -7.73 -8.75 13.76
N ASP A 501 -6.79 -9.50 14.34
CA ASP A 501 -5.49 -8.97 14.73
C ASP A 501 -4.56 -8.94 13.52
N PHE A 502 -4.40 -7.77 12.90
CA PHE A 502 -3.61 -7.60 11.67
C PHE A 502 -2.21 -7.00 11.90
N GLY A 503 -1.40 -6.90 10.84
CA GLY A 503 -0.07 -6.28 10.88
C GLY A 503 0.89 -6.96 11.85
N HIS A 504 0.71 -8.27 12.08
CA HIS A 504 1.49 -9.07 13.03
C HIS A 504 2.61 -9.87 12.36
N GLY A 505 2.56 -10.07 11.04
CA GLY A 505 3.45 -10.97 10.29
C GLY A 505 4.92 -10.52 10.22
N GLY A 506 5.23 -9.28 10.60
CA GLY A 506 6.56 -8.70 10.48
C GLY A 506 6.67 -7.92 9.18
N HIS A 507 6.11 -6.71 9.16
CA HIS A 507 6.01 -5.85 7.96
C HIS A 507 6.67 -4.49 8.19
N GLY A 508 7.09 -3.83 7.12
CA GLY A 508 7.49 -2.42 7.20
C GLY A 508 6.28 -1.52 7.36
N PHE A 509 5.33 -1.67 6.43
CA PHE A 509 4.13 -0.86 6.31
C PHE A 509 2.89 -1.76 6.22
N TRP A 510 1.91 -1.53 7.10
CA TRP A 510 0.60 -2.17 7.06
C TRP A 510 -0.49 -1.14 6.85
N LEU A 511 -1.25 -1.24 5.77
CA LEU A 511 -2.12 -0.18 5.30
C LEU A 511 -3.52 -0.69 5.01
N GLN A 512 -4.46 -0.39 5.90
CA GLN A 512 -5.88 -0.58 5.60
C GLN A 512 -6.44 0.65 4.88
N GLY A 513 -5.98 1.86 5.21
CA GLY A 513 -6.44 3.12 4.63
C GLY A 513 -5.87 3.38 3.23
N PRO A 514 -6.68 3.31 2.15
CA PRO A 514 -6.22 3.61 0.79
C PRO A 514 -6.02 5.12 0.53
N ALA A 515 -6.60 5.97 1.39
CA ALA A 515 -6.48 7.43 1.32
C ALA A 515 -5.19 7.99 1.98
N VAL A 516 -4.36 7.12 2.56
CA VAL A 516 -3.03 7.50 3.05
C VAL A 516 -2.08 7.49 1.86
N THR A 517 -1.44 8.63 1.60
CA THR A 517 -0.38 8.72 0.58
C THR A 517 0.88 7.98 1.04
N VAL A 518 1.48 7.14 0.19
CA VAL A 518 2.67 6.33 0.51
C VAL A 518 3.74 6.58 -0.54
N GLU A 519 4.69 7.47 -0.25
CA GLU A 519 5.69 7.93 -1.23
C GLU A 519 7.11 7.90 -0.68
N ASP A 520 8.08 7.50 -1.50
CA ASP A 520 9.52 7.57 -1.18
C ASP A 520 9.91 6.82 0.12
N ASN A 521 9.16 5.79 0.50
CA ASN A 521 9.47 5.03 1.71
C ASN A 521 10.36 3.83 1.42
N VAL A 522 11.16 3.43 2.41
CA VAL A 522 12.04 2.26 2.35
C VAL A 522 11.66 1.25 3.44
N ALA A 523 11.53 -0.02 3.06
CA ALA A 523 11.30 -1.14 3.97
C ALA A 523 12.41 -2.20 3.80
N ALA A 524 13.06 -2.59 4.90
CA ALA A 524 14.13 -3.58 4.84
C ALA A 524 14.18 -4.53 6.04
N GLY A 525 14.61 -5.77 5.81
CA GLY A 525 14.82 -6.72 6.91
C GLY A 525 13.53 -7.29 7.51
N HIS A 526 12.41 -7.27 6.80
CA HIS A 526 11.12 -7.72 7.32
C HIS A 526 10.92 -9.21 7.02
N ARG A 527 10.49 -9.99 8.02
CA ARG A 527 10.25 -11.43 7.85
C ARG A 527 9.25 -11.76 6.75
N HIS A 528 8.28 -10.88 6.53
CA HIS A 528 7.26 -11.01 5.50
C HIS A 528 7.39 -9.86 4.48
N TYR A 529 6.29 -9.32 3.97
CA TYR A 529 6.32 -8.23 3.00
C TYR A 529 6.79 -6.91 3.63
N GLY A 530 7.58 -6.13 2.87
CA GLY A 530 7.91 -4.74 3.22
C GLY A 530 6.67 -3.85 3.28
N PHE A 531 5.78 -3.95 2.28
CA PHE A 531 4.51 -3.22 2.22
C PHE A 531 3.31 -4.16 2.09
N VAL A 532 2.25 -3.90 2.85
CA VAL A 532 0.97 -4.61 2.72
C VAL A 532 -0.19 -3.61 2.70
N PHE A 533 -0.90 -3.56 1.57
CA PHE A 533 -2.19 -2.88 1.44
C PHE A 533 -3.29 -3.91 1.67
N TRP A 534 -3.95 -3.84 2.82
CA TRP A 534 -5.08 -4.69 3.20
C TRP A 534 -6.34 -3.83 3.30
N ASN A 535 -6.91 -3.40 2.17
CA ASN A 535 -7.97 -2.39 2.15
C ASN A 535 -9.35 -2.90 2.62
N ARG A 536 -9.38 -3.94 3.46
CA ARG A 536 -10.60 -4.31 4.17
C ARG A 536 -10.82 -3.33 5.32
N PRO A 537 -11.98 -2.64 5.38
CA PRO A 537 -12.31 -1.85 6.56
C PRO A 537 -12.37 -2.73 7.81
N LEU A 538 -11.90 -2.17 8.93
CA LEU A 538 -12.15 -2.72 10.25
C LEU A 538 -13.55 -2.28 10.71
N VAL A 539 -14.28 -3.19 11.37
CA VAL A 539 -15.55 -2.84 12.01
C VAL A 539 -15.24 -2.31 13.41
N ASP A 540 -14.78 -1.07 13.52
CA ASP A 540 -14.38 -0.49 14.81
C ASP A 540 -15.49 0.36 15.44
N ARG A 541 -16.64 -0.29 15.68
CA ARG A 541 -17.78 0.30 16.39
C ARG A 541 -18.58 -0.79 17.09
N GLU A 542 -19.46 -0.40 18.02
CA GLU A 542 -20.45 -1.33 18.54
C GLU A 542 -21.32 -1.89 17.40
N LEU A 543 -21.56 -3.21 17.45
CA LEU A 543 -22.46 -3.90 16.54
C LEU A 543 -23.90 -3.49 16.86
N ARG A 544 -24.68 -3.15 15.83
CA ARG A 544 -26.10 -2.82 15.98
C ARG A 544 -26.89 -4.07 16.40
N PRO A 545 -28.07 -3.93 17.04
CA PRO A 545 -28.89 -5.09 17.38
C PRO A 545 -29.23 -5.94 16.14
N GLY A 546 -28.82 -7.21 16.14
CA GLY A 546 -29.01 -8.14 15.01
C GLY A 546 -27.95 -8.02 13.90
N GLU A 547 -26.98 -7.12 14.04
CA GLU A 547 -25.79 -7.08 13.19
C GLU A 547 -24.75 -8.08 13.70
N GLU A 548 -24.22 -8.88 12.79
CA GLU A 548 -23.18 -9.85 13.10
C GLU A 548 -21.87 -9.42 12.46
N ILE A 549 -20.77 -9.62 13.19
CA ILE A 549 -19.47 -9.15 12.74
C ILE A 549 -19.07 -9.76 11.41
N HIS A 550 -19.50 -10.98 11.04
CA HIS A 550 -19.13 -11.60 9.76
C HIS A 550 -19.78 -10.89 8.56
N ASN A 551 -21.02 -10.41 8.72
CA ASN A 551 -21.80 -9.73 7.69
C ASN A 551 -21.37 -8.28 7.46
N ALA A 552 -20.77 -7.65 8.47
CA ALA A 552 -20.35 -6.26 8.37
C ALA A 552 -19.02 -6.09 7.62
N ARG A 553 -18.22 -7.14 7.40
CA ARG A 553 -16.82 -7.01 6.93
C ARG A 553 -16.75 -6.70 5.44
N GLY A 554 -15.91 -5.75 5.06
CA GLY A 554 -15.63 -5.44 3.65
C GLY A 554 -16.61 -4.44 3.01
N SER A 555 -17.80 -4.26 3.58
CA SER A 555 -18.84 -3.38 3.06
C SER A 555 -19.24 -2.23 4.01
N VAL A 556 -18.59 -2.10 5.18
CA VAL A 556 -18.89 -0.98 6.10
C VAL A 556 -18.60 0.34 5.39
N PRO A 557 -19.58 1.24 5.24
CA PRO A 557 -19.35 2.57 4.72
C PRO A 557 -18.65 3.42 5.78
N ASN A 558 -17.31 3.39 5.79
CA ASN A 558 -16.48 4.05 6.80
C ASN A 558 -15.73 5.29 6.25
N PHE A 559 -15.64 5.47 4.93
CA PHE A 559 -14.93 6.57 4.30
C PHE A 559 -15.90 7.65 3.78
N PRO A 560 -15.71 8.95 4.11
CA PRO A 560 -16.58 10.03 3.61
C PRO A 560 -16.45 10.27 2.10
N LEU A 561 -17.58 10.46 1.42
CA LEU A 561 -17.59 10.75 -0.03
C LEU A 561 -17.00 12.12 -0.38
N GLU A 562 -16.99 13.06 0.55
CA GLU A 562 -16.40 14.39 0.35
C GLU A 562 -14.88 14.34 0.08
N TYR A 563 -14.20 13.25 0.44
CA TYR A 563 -12.76 13.07 0.19
C TYR A 563 -12.44 12.19 -1.03
N LEU A 564 -13.43 11.92 -1.87
CA LEU A 564 -13.29 11.16 -3.12
C LEU A 564 -13.24 12.07 -4.35
N ASP A 565 -12.42 13.11 -4.32
CA ASP A 565 -12.27 14.03 -5.45
C ASP A 565 -11.84 13.29 -6.73
N GLY A 566 -12.48 13.60 -7.86
CA GLY A 566 -12.23 12.93 -9.15
C GLY A 566 -12.88 11.55 -9.29
N HIS A 567 -13.61 11.05 -8.30
CA HIS A 567 -14.27 9.74 -8.33
C HIS A 567 -15.80 9.84 -8.26
N GLU A 568 -16.42 10.78 -8.99
CA GLU A 568 -17.87 11.04 -8.95
C GLU A 568 -18.71 9.80 -9.27
N ARG A 569 -18.27 8.96 -10.21
CA ARG A 569 -18.96 7.70 -10.55
C ARG A 569 -19.06 6.75 -9.36
N LEU A 570 -18.03 6.72 -8.52
CA LEU A 570 -18.02 5.91 -7.32
C LEU A 570 -18.98 6.49 -6.27
N LYS A 571 -19.03 7.83 -6.13
CA LYS A 571 -19.99 8.54 -5.27
C LYS A 571 -21.45 8.30 -5.69
N GLU A 572 -21.70 8.15 -6.99
CA GLU A 572 -23.03 7.90 -7.57
C GLU A 572 -23.40 6.41 -7.66
N SER A 573 -22.47 5.52 -7.34
CA SER A 573 -22.68 4.07 -7.45
C SER A 573 -23.60 3.52 -6.35
N ASP A 574 -24.15 2.33 -6.59
CA ASP A 574 -24.92 1.58 -5.58
C ASP A 574 -24.08 1.09 -4.38
N ARG A 575 -22.76 1.28 -4.42
CA ARG A 575 -21.82 1.00 -3.32
C ARG A 575 -21.73 2.14 -2.32
N ALA A 576 -22.11 3.35 -2.73
CA ALA A 576 -22.13 4.51 -1.87
C ALA A 576 -23.42 4.56 -1.03
N THR A 577 -23.32 5.04 0.20
CA THR A 577 -24.47 5.53 0.97
C THR A 577 -24.65 7.03 0.72
N GLU A 578 -25.54 7.70 1.46
CA GLU A 578 -25.81 9.13 1.28
C GLU A 578 -24.54 10.01 1.40
N ASP A 579 -23.62 9.66 2.30
CA ASP A 579 -22.42 10.46 2.63
C ASP A 579 -21.12 9.65 2.75
N ARG A 580 -21.17 8.31 2.63
CA ARG A 580 -20.02 7.43 2.87
C ARG A 580 -19.93 6.27 1.88
N ILE A 581 -18.75 5.65 1.81
CA ILE A 581 -18.49 4.41 1.08
C ILE A 581 -17.54 3.51 1.88
N SER A 582 -17.53 2.22 1.56
CA SER A 582 -16.50 1.32 2.09
C SER A 582 -15.14 1.70 1.53
N SER A 583 -14.16 1.84 2.41
CA SER A 583 -12.75 2.00 2.04
C SER A 583 -12.21 0.87 1.14
N ALA A 584 -12.85 -0.30 1.10
CA ALA A 584 -12.49 -1.34 0.14
C ALA A 584 -12.74 -0.96 -1.33
N TYR A 585 -13.54 0.07 -1.59
CA TYR A 585 -13.81 0.60 -2.93
C TYR A 585 -13.10 1.92 -3.22
N VAL A 586 -12.28 2.41 -2.29
CA VAL A 586 -11.56 3.67 -2.49
C VAL A 586 -10.28 3.38 -3.26
N PRO A 587 -10.04 4.03 -4.42
CA PRO A 587 -8.79 3.93 -5.16
C PRO A 587 -7.57 4.27 -4.28
N LEU A 588 -6.39 3.71 -4.61
CA LEU A 588 -5.17 4.05 -3.89
C LEU A 588 -4.83 5.50 -4.20
N GLN A 589 -4.77 6.37 -3.18
CA GLN A 589 -4.55 7.81 -3.36
C GLN A 589 -3.21 8.09 -4.07
N SER A 590 -2.13 7.49 -3.57
CA SER A 590 -0.80 7.57 -4.17
C SER A 590 0.12 6.52 -3.56
N VAL A 591 0.75 5.70 -4.41
CA VAL A 591 1.79 4.73 -4.05
C VAL A 591 2.95 4.91 -5.02
N ARG A 592 3.95 5.71 -4.64
CA ARG A 592 5.04 6.11 -5.55
C ARG A 592 6.43 5.91 -4.95
N ASP A 593 7.37 5.48 -5.78
CA ASP A 593 8.82 5.51 -5.48
C ASP A 593 9.22 4.79 -4.18
N ASN A 594 8.44 3.79 -3.77
CA ASN A 594 8.74 3.02 -2.57
C ASN A 594 9.71 1.88 -2.88
N THR A 595 10.60 1.59 -1.95
CA THR A 595 11.64 0.56 -2.08
C THR A 595 11.53 -0.50 -1.00
N THR A 596 11.56 -1.78 -1.38
CA THR A 596 11.73 -2.90 -0.44
C THR A 596 12.97 -3.71 -0.76
N PHE A 597 13.72 -4.10 0.26
CA PHE A 597 14.76 -5.11 0.09
C PHE A 597 14.96 -6.00 1.32
N ALA A 598 15.74 -7.07 1.17
CA ALA A 598 16.11 -7.96 2.27
C ALA A 598 14.90 -8.40 3.12
N SER A 599 13.77 -8.66 2.47
CA SER A 599 12.50 -8.97 3.13
C SER A 599 11.88 -10.24 2.55
N GLY A 600 10.94 -10.87 3.25
CA GLY A 600 10.20 -12.02 2.75
C GLY A 600 9.38 -11.74 1.47
N GLY A 601 9.08 -10.48 1.18
CA GLY A 601 8.50 -10.05 -0.08
C GLY A 601 8.52 -8.54 -0.23
N GLY A 602 8.26 -8.04 -1.44
CA GLY A 602 8.27 -6.60 -1.72
C GLY A 602 6.98 -5.91 -1.26
N LEU A 603 5.89 -6.16 -1.97
CA LEU A 603 4.57 -5.55 -1.73
C LEU A 603 3.43 -6.55 -1.93
N GLU A 604 2.41 -6.49 -1.07
CA GLU A 604 1.13 -7.18 -1.27
C GLU A 604 -0.02 -6.17 -1.33
N VAL A 605 -0.88 -6.27 -2.34
CA VAL A 605 -2.20 -5.61 -2.37
C VAL A 605 -3.30 -6.63 -2.23
N SER A 606 -4.21 -6.37 -1.29
CA SER A 606 -5.32 -7.23 -0.99
C SER A 606 -6.60 -6.44 -0.74
N ARG A 607 -7.70 -6.90 -1.34
CA ARG A 607 -9.06 -6.35 -1.17
C ARG A 607 -9.25 -4.94 -1.71
N HIS A 608 -8.36 -4.49 -2.58
CA HIS A 608 -8.47 -3.21 -3.27
C HIS A 608 -9.54 -3.28 -4.37
N MET A 609 -10.50 -2.36 -4.37
CA MET A 609 -11.62 -2.31 -5.33
C MET A 609 -12.39 -3.64 -5.43
N PHE A 610 -12.39 -4.44 -4.36
CA PHE A 610 -12.80 -5.84 -4.43
C PHE A 610 -14.29 -5.97 -4.78
N GLY A 611 -14.57 -6.65 -5.89
CA GLY A 611 -15.94 -6.80 -6.39
C GLY A 611 -16.48 -5.56 -7.11
N TYR A 612 -15.62 -4.62 -7.50
CA TYR A 612 -15.95 -3.48 -8.36
C TYR A 612 -14.97 -3.41 -9.54
N ASP A 613 -15.02 -4.38 -10.45
CA ASP A 613 -14.21 -4.41 -11.68
C ASP A 613 -14.84 -3.55 -12.79
N HIS A 614 -13.99 -2.85 -13.56
CA HIS A 614 -14.39 -2.17 -14.79
C HIS A 614 -13.19 -2.02 -15.75
N PRO A 615 -13.41 -1.87 -17.06
CA PRO A 615 -12.33 -1.75 -18.04
C PRO A 615 -11.77 -0.33 -18.22
N ARG A 616 -12.29 0.68 -17.49
CA ARG A 616 -11.74 2.05 -17.53
C ARG A 616 -10.39 2.16 -16.83
N PHE A 617 -9.31 2.19 -17.60
CA PHE A 617 -7.98 2.19 -17.02
C PHE A 617 -7.66 3.44 -16.19
N GLU A 618 -8.32 4.58 -16.40
CA GLU A 618 -8.07 5.80 -15.62
C GLU A 618 -8.51 5.73 -14.16
N ASP A 619 -9.56 4.96 -13.82
CA ASP A 619 -9.97 4.80 -12.41
C ASP A 619 -9.17 3.70 -11.68
N TYR A 620 -8.09 3.18 -12.26
CA TYR A 620 -7.31 2.10 -11.65
C TYR A 620 -6.48 2.65 -10.49
N GLY A 621 -6.37 1.88 -9.41
CA GLY A 621 -5.36 2.16 -8.38
C GLY A 621 -3.96 2.02 -8.99
N VAL A 622 -3.11 3.03 -8.81
CA VAL A 622 -1.78 3.07 -9.43
C VAL A 622 -0.69 2.80 -8.39
N ILE A 623 0.20 1.88 -8.73
CA ILE A 623 1.49 1.66 -8.10
C ILE A 623 2.55 2.11 -9.10
N GLU A 624 3.32 3.13 -8.76
CA GLU A 624 4.28 3.77 -9.66
C GLU A 624 5.68 3.75 -9.04
N GLY A 625 6.72 3.45 -9.82
CA GLY A 625 8.11 3.56 -9.35
C GLY A 625 8.51 2.56 -8.27
N PHE A 626 7.76 1.48 -8.06
CA PHE A 626 8.03 0.54 -6.97
C PHE A 626 9.29 -0.29 -7.24
N THR A 627 10.25 -0.25 -6.32
CA THR A 627 11.51 -1.01 -6.41
C THR A 627 11.54 -2.15 -5.40
N ALA A 628 11.81 -3.37 -5.85
CA ALA A 628 12.00 -4.52 -4.97
C ALA A 628 13.24 -5.32 -5.37
N TYR A 629 14.13 -5.62 -4.42
CA TYR A 629 15.30 -6.45 -4.67
C TYR A 629 15.67 -7.32 -3.48
N ASP A 630 16.41 -8.41 -3.70
CA ASP A 630 16.81 -9.36 -2.65
C ASP A 630 15.62 -9.80 -1.75
N VAL A 631 14.45 -10.03 -2.35
CA VAL A 631 13.30 -10.63 -1.65
C VAL A 631 13.53 -12.13 -1.48
N GLY A 632 13.22 -12.67 -0.30
CA GLY A 632 13.51 -14.06 0.07
C GLY A 632 12.32 -14.80 0.66
N PRO A 633 12.52 -16.01 1.21
CA PRO A 633 11.42 -16.85 1.66
C PRO A 633 10.75 -16.30 2.91
N LEU A 634 9.44 -16.52 3.04
CA LEU A 634 8.74 -16.37 4.31
C LEU A 634 8.97 -17.64 5.12
N ILE A 635 9.72 -17.53 6.21
CA ILE A 635 9.97 -18.64 7.13
C ILE A 635 9.02 -18.47 8.31
N SER A 636 8.11 -19.41 8.55
CA SER A 636 7.18 -19.34 9.69
C SER A 636 7.90 -19.46 11.03
N HIS A 637 7.22 -19.16 12.14
CA HIS A 637 7.80 -19.36 13.49
C HIS A 637 8.10 -20.83 13.84
N TRP A 638 7.68 -21.78 12.99
CA TRP A 638 8.04 -23.20 13.07
C TRP A 638 9.22 -23.59 12.17
N ASP A 639 9.96 -22.61 11.64
CA ASP A 639 11.02 -22.79 10.65
C ASP A 639 10.54 -23.46 9.35
N GLU A 640 9.24 -23.36 9.04
CA GLU A 640 8.66 -23.85 7.78
C GLU A 640 8.75 -22.75 6.71
N VAL A 641 9.37 -23.07 5.57
CA VAL A 641 9.35 -22.19 4.40
C VAL A 641 7.95 -22.19 3.78
N ILE A 642 7.30 -21.03 3.79
CA ILE A 642 6.03 -20.77 3.13
C ILE A 642 6.33 -20.36 1.69
N GLN A 643 6.15 -21.33 0.80
CA GLN A 643 6.35 -21.18 -0.64
C GLN A 643 5.50 -20.06 -1.24
N PRO A 644 5.98 -19.35 -2.28
CA PRO A 644 5.29 -18.22 -2.89
C PRO A 644 3.82 -18.53 -3.21
N ASP A 645 3.55 -19.74 -3.70
CA ASP A 645 2.20 -20.15 -4.11
C ASP A 645 1.36 -20.83 -3.01
N ARG A 646 1.88 -21.21 -1.83
CA ARG A 646 1.29 -22.16 -0.85
C ARG A 646 -0.26 -22.27 -0.80
N TRP A 647 -0.76 -23.51 -0.82
CA TRP A 647 -2.19 -23.87 -0.71
C TRP A 647 -2.70 -23.69 0.72
N ASN A 648 -3.89 -23.09 0.87
CA ASN A 648 -4.59 -22.95 2.15
C ASN A 648 -5.42 -24.21 2.45
N ALA A 649 -4.84 -25.16 3.19
CA ALA A 649 -5.65 -26.15 3.89
C ALA A 649 -6.14 -25.53 5.20
N GLN A 650 -7.14 -24.65 5.11
CA GLN A 650 -7.95 -24.08 6.20
C GLN A 650 -7.18 -23.57 7.43
N GLY A 651 -7.04 -22.24 7.52
CA GLY A 651 -7.00 -21.51 8.80
C GLY A 651 -5.79 -21.78 9.68
N GLY A 652 -4.72 -20.99 9.48
CA GLY A 652 -3.80 -20.55 10.54
C GLY A 652 -3.00 -21.57 11.37
N GLY A 653 -3.24 -22.88 11.25
CA GLY A 653 -2.55 -23.90 12.04
C GLY A 653 -1.34 -24.50 11.32
N PRO A 654 -0.35 -25.04 12.06
CA PRO A 654 0.69 -25.86 11.44
C PRO A 654 0.03 -27.01 10.66
N ALA A 655 0.58 -27.37 9.50
CA ALA A 655 0.18 -28.57 8.77
C ALA A 655 0.01 -29.72 9.78
N PRO A 656 -1.16 -30.38 9.85
CA PRO A 656 -1.44 -31.28 10.96
C PRO A 656 -0.36 -32.36 10.95
N ALA A 657 0.41 -32.43 12.06
CA ALA A 657 1.16 -33.62 12.38
C ALA A 657 0.15 -34.77 12.39
N THR A 658 0.17 -35.54 11.30
CA THR A 658 -0.65 -36.70 10.99
C THR A 658 -1.63 -37.09 12.09
N ARG A 659 -2.90 -36.68 11.98
CA ARG A 659 -3.97 -37.37 12.73
C ARG A 659 -3.99 -38.83 12.22
N PRO A 660 -3.75 -39.84 13.07
CA PRO A 660 -3.74 -41.23 12.61
C PRO A 660 -5.19 -41.64 12.29
N GLY A 661 -5.56 -41.68 11.00
CA GLY A 661 -6.87 -42.20 10.61
C GLY A 661 -7.50 -41.72 9.30
N ARG A 662 -6.99 -40.68 8.63
CA ARG A 662 -7.38 -40.38 7.24
C ARG A 662 -6.19 -40.62 6.33
N ARG A 663 -6.34 -41.65 5.50
CA ARG A 663 -5.42 -42.01 4.43
C ARG A 663 -5.62 -41.07 3.25
N ASP A 664 -4.51 -40.56 2.74
CA ASP A 664 -4.21 -40.46 1.31
C ASP A 664 -5.26 -39.76 0.42
N GLU A 665 -5.61 -38.51 0.74
CA GLU A 665 -6.04 -37.59 -0.33
C GLU A 665 -4.78 -36.89 -0.85
N VAL A 666 -4.43 -37.18 -2.10
CA VAL A 666 -3.42 -36.47 -2.87
C VAL A 666 -3.78 -34.99 -2.83
N ILE A 667 -2.89 -34.18 -2.25
CA ILE A 667 -3.04 -32.73 -2.12
C ILE A 667 -3.07 -32.14 -3.54
N GLN A 668 -4.15 -31.45 -3.91
CA GLN A 668 -4.23 -30.71 -5.18
C GLN A 668 -3.20 -29.56 -5.18
N PRO A 669 -2.26 -29.53 -6.14
CA PRO A 669 -1.20 -28.52 -6.19
C PRO A 669 -1.59 -27.24 -6.97
N ASP A 670 -2.83 -26.75 -6.92
CA ASP A 670 -3.29 -25.67 -7.83
C ASP A 670 -4.22 -24.57 -7.26
N ARG A 671 -4.86 -24.78 -6.09
CA ARG A 671 -5.62 -23.78 -5.28
C ARG A 671 -4.79 -22.71 -4.55
N TRP A 672 -4.04 -21.86 -5.24
CA TRP A 672 -2.95 -21.08 -4.62
C TRP A 672 -3.36 -19.72 -4.03
N ASN A 673 -2.96 -19.44 -2.79
CA ASN A 673 -3.32 -18.21 -2.07
C ASN A 673 -2.29 -17.07 -2.24
N ALA A 674 -1.11 -17.34 -2.82
CA ALA A 674 -0.02 -16.37 -3.06
C ALA A 674 0.49 -15.61 -1.81
N GLN A 675 0.35 -16.21 -0.62
CA GLN A 675 0.69 -15.56 0.67
C GLN A 675 2.10 -15.87 1.17
N GLY A 676 2.88 -16.62 0.41
CA GLY A 676 4.26 -16.94 0.77
C GLY A 676 5.23 -15.78 0.54
N GLY A 677 6.50 -16.05 0.83
CA GLY A 677 7.58 -15.15 0.46
C GLY A 677 8.10 -15.41 -0.96
N ASN A 678 9.26 -14.84 -1.29
CA ASN A 678 9.85 -14.84 -2.64
C ASN A 678 8.97 -14.17 -3.70
N ASN A 679 8.05 -13.28 -3.30
CA ASN A 679 7.23 -12.49 -4.22
C ASN A 679 7.67 -11.03 -4.16
N ALA A 680 8.03 -10.43 -5.30
CA ALA A 680 8.34 -9.00 -5.33
C ALA A 680 7.06 -8.16 -5.24
N LEU A 681 6.01 -8.54 -5.96
CA LEU A 681 4.68 -7.95 -5.85
C LEU A 681 3.62 -9.06 -5.88
N THR A 682 2.64 -8.98 -4.99
CA THR A 682 1.51 -9.93 -4.94
C THR A 682 0.18 -9.19 -5.01
N ILE A 683 -0.68 -9.56 -5.95
CA ILE A 683 -2.05 -9.03 -6.10
C ILE A 683 -3.05 -10.09 -5.68
N ARG A 684 -3.78 -9.85 -4.58
CA ARG A 684 -4.80 -10.79 -4.10
C ARG A 684 -6.15 -10.12 -3.98
N TYR A 685 -7.23 -10.80 -4.34
CA TYR A 685 -8.59 -10.29 -4.14
C TYR A 685 -8.73 -8.79 -4.51
N SER A 686 -8.08 -8.34 -5.57
CA SER A 686 -7.95 -6.91 -5.89
C SER A 686 -8.25 -6.68 -7.36
N HIS A 687 -9.00 -5.62 -7.65
CA HIS A 687 -9.48 -5.30 -8.99
C HIS A 687 -8.86 -3.98 -9.46
N ASN A 688 -8.73 -3.79 -10.77
CA ASN A 688 -8.42 -2.50 -11.41
C ASN A 688 -7.13 -1.86 -10.87
N LEU A 689 -6.01 -2.57 -11.03
CA LEU A 689 -4.69 -2.11 -10.58
C LEU A 689 -3.76 -1.87 -11.77
N ARG A 690 -2.99 -0.80 -11.70
CA ARG A 690 -1.91 -0.50 -12.63
C ARG A 690 -0.58 -0.48 -11.90
N VAL A 691 0.38 -1.24 -12.41
CA VAL A 691 1.78 -1.23 -11.97
C VAL A 691 2.59 -0.60 -13.09
N SER A 692 3.24 0.53 -12.81
CA SER A 692 4.00 1.31 -13.79
C SER A 692 5.38 1.64 -13.25
N ASN A 693 6.39 1.72 -14.12
CA ASN A 693 7.76 2.10 -13.74
C ASN A 693 8.36 1.26 -12.60
N ALA A 694 7.95 -0.01 -12.47
CA ALA A 694 8.43 -0.86 -11.40
C ALA A 694 9.80 -1.47 -11.74
N ARG A 695 10.65 -1.66 -10.74
CA ARG A 695 11.95 -2.32 -10.87
C ARG A 695 12.06 -3.47 -9.89
N LEU A 696 11.84 -4.69 -10.38
CA LEU A 696 11.77 -5.91 -9.57
C LEU A 696 12.95 -6.81 -9.95
N LEU A 697 13.82 -7.09 -8.98
CA LEU A 697 15.05 -7.83 -9.20
C LEU A 697 15.15 -8.99 -8.19
N ALA A 698 15.26 -10.22 -8.67
CA ALA A 698 15.53 -11.35 -7.79
C ALA A 698 16.93 -11.22 -7.16
N GLY A 699 17.07 -11.69 -5.92
CA GLY A 699 18.36 -11.64 -5.22
C GLY A 699 19.33 -12.72 -5.66
N LYS A 700 20.64 -12.44 -5.59
CA LYS A 700 21.71 -13.40 -6.00
C LYS A 700 21.75 -14.69 -5.15
N ASP A 701 21.17 -14.65 -3.96
CA ASP A 701 21.17 -15.76 -3.00
C ASP A 701 19.85 -16.56 -2.97
N SER A 702 18.86 -16.26 -3.83
CA SER A 702 17.65 -17.11 -4.00
C SER A 702 17.98 -18.54 -4.48
N ASP A 703 19.18 -18.72 -5.03
CA ASP A 703 19.57 -19.91 -5.79
C ASP A 703 20.44 -20.91 -5.00
N ARG A 704 20.85 -20.62 -3.75
CA ARG A 704 21.84 -21.48 -3.05
C ARG A 704 21.38 -22.90 -2.75
N ASP A 705 20.07 -23.15 -2.70
CA ASP A 705 19.50 -24.50 -2.49
C ASP A 705 18.69 -25.02 -3.69
N GLY A 706 18.57 -24.26 -4.79
CA GLY A 706 17.93 -24.71 -6.03
C GLY A 706 16.45 -25.09 -5.92
N THR A 707 15.71 -24.57 -4.93
CA THR A 707 14.31 -24.99 -4.69
C THR A 707 13.24 -23.91 -4.68
N THR A 708 13.54 -22.61 -4.81
CA THR A 708 12.47 -21.58 -4.89
C THR A 708 12.92 -20.34 -5.67
N GLY A 709 12.92 -20.35 -6.99
CA GLY A 709 13.01 -19.07 -7.68
C GLY A 709 11.68 -18.31 -7.46
N GLY A 710 11.80 -17.02 -7.21
CA GLY A 710 10.68 -16.21 -6.79
C GLY A 710 9.70 -15.90 -7.92
N VAL A 711 8.76 -15.01 -7.63
CA VAL A 711 7.83 -14.45 -8.62
C VAL A 711 7.93 -12.93 -8.59
N GLY A 712 8.12 -12.30 -9.75
CA GLY A 712 8.09 -10.85 -9.89
C GLY A 712 6.71 -10.30 -9.50
N ILE A 713 5.68 -10.65 -10.28
CA ILE A 713 4.27 -10.32 -10.01
C ILE A 713 3.47 -11.61 -9.85
N ASN A 714 3.03 -11.89 -8.63
CA ASN A 714 2.23 -13.05 -8.26
C ASN A 714 0.77 -12.67 -7.96
N ARG A 715 -0.10 -13.67 -7.90
CA ARG A 715 -1.54 -13.49 -7.74
C ARG A 715 -2.21 -14.69 -7.09
N ASN A 716 -3.29 -14.47 -6.34
CA ASN A 716 -4.13 -15.58 -5.88
C ASN A 716 -5.14 -16.01 -6.96
N THR A 717 -5.58 -17.26 -6.92
CA THR A 717 -6.62 -17.76 -7.83
C THR A 717 -7.98 -17.79 -7.11
N PRO A 718 -9.12 -17.43 -7.76
CA PRO A 718 -9.29 -16.81 -9.08
C PRO A 718 -9.61 -15.30 -9.05
N TYR A 719 -9.32 -14.59 -7.95
CA TYR A 719 -10.00 -13.34 -7.60
C TYR A 719 -9.43 -11.99 -8.07
N PRO A 720 -8.18 -11.87 -8.55
CA PRO A 720 -7.74 -10.62 -9.15
C PRO A 720 -8.39 -10.41 -10.52
N PHE A 721 -8.84 -9.18 -10.77
CA PHE A 721 -9.42 -8.76 -12.05
C PHE A 721 -8.67 -7.53 -12.54
N ASN A 722 -8.48 -7.40 -13.85
CA ASN A 722 -8.09 -6.15 -14.47
C ASN A 722 -6.78 -5.57 -13.93
N VAL A 723 -5.66 -6.05 -14.45
CA VAL A 723 -4.32 -5.60 -14.07
C VAL A 723 -3.54 -5.13 -15.29
N VAL A 724 -2.93 -3.96 -15.19
CA VAL A 724 -2.00 -3.42 -16.19
C VAL A 724 -0.60 -3.40 -15.57
N VAL A 725 0.39 -3.88 -16.31
CA VAL A 725 1.81 -3.79 -15.99
C VAL A 725 2.49 -3.07 -17.16
N GLU A 726 3.15 -1.95 -16.89
CA GLU A 726 3.77 -1.12 -17.92
C GLU A 726 5.10 -0.50 -17.51
N ASP A 727 5.93 -0.19 -18.50
CA ASP A 727 7.17 0.59 -18.34
C ASP A 727 8.09 0.04 -17.24
N SER A 728 8.14 -1.28 -17.06
CA SER A 728 8.74 -1.93 -15.89
C SER A 728 9.91 -2.84 -16.26
N VAL A 729 10.78 -3.11 -15.28
CA VAL A 729 11.91 -4.06 -15.38
C VAL A 729 11.70 -5.17 -14.36
N ILE A 730 11.66 -6.43 -14.81
CA ILE A 730 11.46 -7.61 -13.96
C ILE A 730 12.48 -8.69 -14.33
N GLU A 731 13.42 -8.98 -13.43
CA GLU A 731 14.58 -9.84 -13.75
C GLU A 731 14.93 -10.83 -12.64
N GLY A 732 15.47 -11.98 -13.04
CA GLY A 732 16.07 -13.01 -12.19
C GLY A 732 15.08 -13.95 -11.49
N PHE A 733 13.77 -13.82 -11.71
CA PHE A 733 12.78 -14.68 -11.05
C PHE A 733 12.55 -16.01 -11.79
N ASP A 734 11.97 -17.01 -11.10
CA ASP A 734 11.44 -18.20 -11.80
C ASP A 734 10.28 -17.80 -12.71
N ARG A 735 9.49 -16.83 -12.27
CA ARG A 735 8.36 -16.26 -13.01
C ARG A 735 8.39 -14.74 -12.94
N GLY A 736 8.42 -14.06 -14.08
CA GLY A 736 8.29 -12.60 -14.14
C GLY A 736 6.87 -12.17 -13.76
N VAL A 737 5.90 -12.37 -14.66
CA VAL A 737 4.49 -12.02 -14.43
C VAL A 737 3.60 -13.27 -14.47
N SER A 738 2.87 -13.54 -13.40
CA SER A 738 1.77 -14.51 -13.39
C SER A 738 0.48 -13.82 -13.83
N ALA A 739 0.01 -14.10 -15.04
CA ALA A 739 -1.20 -13.48 -15.58
C ALA A 739 -2.44 -13.80 -14.73
N MET A 740 -3.37 -12.84 -14.69
CA MET A 740 -4.60 -12.99 -13.92
C MET A 740 -5.52 -14.02 -14.59
N THR A 741 -6.29 -14.75 -13.79
CA THR A 741 -7.22 -15.77 -14.31
C THR A 741 -8.54 -15.22 -14.79
N ARG A 742 -8.84 -13.94 -14.50
CA ARG A 742 -10.09 -13.27 -14.83
C ARG A 742 -9.85 -11.82 -15.26
N GLY A 743 -10.81 -11.29 -16.01
CA GLY A 743 -10.74 -9.92 -16.52
C GLY A 743 -9.58 -9.73 -17.50
N ILE A 744 -9.01 -8.53 -17.49
CA ILE A 744 -7.94 -8.11 -18.41
C ILE A 744 -6.59 -8.17 -17.69
N THR A 745 -5.57 -8.72 -18.34
CA THR A 745 -4.16 -8.53 -18.00
C THR A 745 -3.48 -7.86 -19.17
N VAL A 746 -2.91 -6.67 -18.99
CA VAL A 746 -2.07 -6.01 -20.00
C VAL A 746 -0.65 -6.00 -19.48
N VAL A 747 0.30 -6.42 -20.31
CA VAL A 747 1.74 -6.26 -20.07
C VAL A 747 2.33 -5.57 -21.29
N ARG A 748 2.79 -4.33 -21.12
CA ARG A 748 3.31 -3.52 -22.24
C ARG A 748 4.59 -2.80 -21.88
N ASP A 749 5.53 -2.69 -22.81
CA ASP A 749 6.77 -1.93 -22.60
C ASP A 749 7.53 -2.40 -21.34
N VAL A 750 7.59 -3.73 -21.13
CA VAL A 750 8.24 -4.34 -19.96
C VAL A 750 9.50 -5.09 -20.40
N GLU A 751 10.62 -4.79 -19.73
CA GLU A 751 11.87 -5.53 -19.85
C GLU A 751 11.82 -6.76 -18.93
N LEU A 752 11.92 -7.96 -19.53
CA LEU A 752 11.79 -9.23 -18.80
C LEU A 752 13.02 -10.13 -19.03
N ASP A 753 13.70 -10.52 -17.94
CA ASP A 753 14.78 -11.51 -17.94
C ASP A 753 14.59 -12.53 -16.81
N ASN A 754 13.67 -13.48 -17.01
CA ASN A 754 13.27 -14.47 -16.00
C ASN A 754 13.29 -15.88 -16.61
N ALA A 755 13.30 -16.92 -15.75
CA ALA A 755 13.21 -18.30 -16.23
C ALA A 755 11.90 -18.56 -17.00
N THR A 756 10.81 -17.93 -16.55
CA THR A 756 9.55 -17.78 -17.29
C THR A 756 9.10 -16.33 -17.23
N ASN A 757 9.18 -15.59 -18.34
CA ASN A 757 8.89 -14.16 -18.36
C ASN A 757 7.43 -13.83 -18.05
N VAL A 758 6.50 -14.39 -18.81
CA VAL A 758 5.06 -14.29 -18.52
C VAL A 758 4.49 -15.69 -18.49
N ARG A 759 3.77 -16.03 -17.42
CA ARG A 759 3.06 -17.31 -17.27
C ARG A 759 1.56 -17.10 -17.36
N VAL A 760 0.93 -17.75 -18.33
CA VAL A 760 -0.54 -17.80 -18.49
C VAL A 760 -1.02 -19.23 -18.26
N ARG A 761 -1.87 -19.46 -17.25
CA ARG A 761 -2.42 -20.79 -16.85
C ARG A 761 -3.74 -21.14 -17.53
N GLY A 762 -4.37 -22.28 -17.24
CA GLY A 762 -5.76 -22.61 -17.62
C GLY A 762 -6.80 -21.62 -17.07
N HIS A 763 -8.04 -21.70 -17.52
CA HIS A 763 -9.14 -20.81 -17.15
C HIS A 763 -10.01 -21.44 -16.04
N ASP A 764 -9.93 -20.92 -14.80
CA ASP A 764 -10.66 -21.43 -13.63
C ASP A 764 -12.19 -21.12 -13.63
N GLY A 765 -12.94 -21.66 -14.60
CA GLY A 765 -14.41 -21.72 -14.62
C GLY A 765 -15.12 -20.38 -14.33
N GLY A 766 -14.67 -19.29 -14.94
CA GLY A 766 -15.12 -17.91 -14.67
C GLY A 766 -15.50 -17.13 -15.93
N PRO A 767 -15.68 -15.79 -15.83
CA PRO A 767 -15.88 -14.95 -17.02
C PRO A 767 -14.63 -14.96 -17.92
N PRO A 768 -14.77 -14.79 -19.24
CA PRO A 768 -13.65 -14.81 -20.19
C PRO A 768 -12.52 -13.88 -19.74
N ARG A 769 -11.27 -14.34 -19.84
CA ARG A 769 -10.10 -13.49 -19.58
C ARG A 769 -9.44 -13.02 -20.87
N ARG A 770 -8.74 -11.89 -20.81
CA ARG A 770 -7.89 -11.40 -21.90
C ARG A 770 -6.49 -11.13 -21.36
N VAL A 771 -5.46 -11.66 -22.02
CA VAL A 771 -4.06 -11.33 -21.73
C VAL A 771 -3.48 -10.68 -22.97
N ALA A 772 -3.13 -9.40 -22.90
CA ALA A 772 -2.53 -8.66 -24.00
C ALA A 772 -1.07 -8.32 -23.66
N LEU A 773 -0.16 -8.78 -24.52
CA LEU A 773 1.27 -8.56 -24.40
C LEU A 773 1.75 -7.74 -25.60
N SER A 774 2.44 -6.62 -25.38
CA SER A 774 2.97 -5.77 -26.46
C SER A 774 4.33 -5.20 -26.10
N ASP A 775 5.27 -5.21 -27.06
CA ASP A 775 6.61 -4.62 -26.86
C ASP A 775 7.35 -5.17 -25.63
N VAL A 776 7.16 -6.46 -25.36
CA VAL A 776 7.83 -7.18 -24.28
C VAL A 776 9.19 -7.67 -24.79
N SER A 777 10.28 -7.06 -24.31
CA SER A 777 11.65 -7.47 -24.67
C SER A 777 12.14 -8.57 -23.73
N ALA A 778 12.69 -9.65 -24.30
CA ALA A 778 13.31 -10.72 -23.54
C ALA A 778 14.58 -11.23 -24.21
N ASP A 779 15.63 -11.45 -23.42
CA ASP A 779 16.76 -12.28 -23.83
C ASP A 779 16.34 -13.76 -23.69
N GLY A 780 15.80 -14.36 -24.75
CA GLY A 780 15.29 -15.74 -24.73
C GLY A 780 13.80 -15.85 -25.12
N ALA A 781 13.09 -16.87 -24.61
CA ALA A 781 11.65 -16.98 -24.84
C ALA A 781 10.91 -15.87 -24.05
N ALA A 782 10.23 -14.94 -24.73
CA ALA A 782 9.58 -13.80 -24.09
C ALA A 782 8.30 -14.14 -23.31
N VAL A 783 7.67 -15.29 -23.59
CA VAL A 783 6.39 -15.71 -23.01
C VAL A 783 6.34 -17.24 -22.91
N SER A 784 6.13 -17.79 -21.71
CA SER A 784 5.75 -19.21 -21.57
C SER A 784 4.25 -19.28 -21.32
N VAL A 785 3.49 -19.59 -22.38
CA VAL A 785 2.06 -19.87 -22.23
C VAL A 785 1.94 -21.33 -21.77
N ASP A 786 1.99 -21.51 -20.46
CA ASP A 786 1.91 -22.81 -19.81
C ASP A 786 0.46 -23.28 -19.69
N LEU A 787 0.04 -24.07 -20.68
CA LEU A 787 -1.24 -24.76 -20.61
C LEU A 787 -1.16 -25.90 -19.63
N GLU A 788 -2.13 -25.92 -18.72
CA GLU A 788 -2.25 -26.94 -17.70
C GLU A 788 -2.37 -28.34 -18.30
N SER A 789 -1.85 -29.33 -17.58
CA SER A 789 -1.95 -30.72 -17.99
C SER A 789 -3.40 -31.21 -17.94
N LEU A 790 -3.76 -32.14 -18.83
CA LEU A 790 -5.10 -32.75 -18.91
C LEU A 790 -5.58 -33.42 -17.60
N GLU A 791 -4.68 -33.66 -16.65
CA GLU A 791 -5.00 -34.19 -15.32
C GLU A 791 -5.78 -33.19 -14.44
N HIS A 792 -5.73 -31.89 -14.74
CA HIS A 792 -6.25 -30.83 -13.87
C HIS A 792 -7.29 -29.91 -14.54
N VAL A 793 -7.53 -30.08 -15.84
CA VAL A 793 -8.44 -29.24 -16.63
C VAL A 793 -9.84 -29.85 -16.64
N ASP A 794 -10.88 -29.04 -16.34
CA ASP A 794 -12.27 -29.47 -16.48
C ASP A 794 -12.63 -29.68 -17.96
N PRO A 795 -13.38 -30.72 -18.37
CA PRO A 795 -13.79 -30.84 -19.77
C PRO A 795 -14.55 -29.62 -20.32
N GLU A 796 -15.31 -28.88 -19.49
CA GLU A 796 -15.91 -27.60 -19.91
C GLU A 796 -14.85 -26.52 -20.18
N GLU A 797 -13.78 -26.50 -19.41
CA GLU A 797 -12.65 -25.59 -19.58
C GLU A 797 -11.79 -25.99 -20.80
N LEU A 798 -11.54 -27.29 -20.95
CA LEU A 798 -10.76 -27.83 -22.05
C LEU A 798 -11.42 -27.55 -23.39
N PHE A 799 -12.75 -27.64 -23.49
CA PHE A 799 -13.49 -27.46 -24.75
C PHE A 799 -14.23 -26.12 -24.88
N GLY A 800 -14.26 -25.30 -23.82
CA GLY A 800 -14.90 -24.00 -23.80
C GLY A 800 -13.98 -22.84 -24.20
N ARG A 801 -14.55 -21.76 -24.74
CA ARG A 801 -13.80 -20.50 -24.95
C ARG A 801 -13.63 -19.76 -23.62
N GLY A 802 -12.56 -20.07 -22.88
CA GLY A 802 -12.25 -19.47 -21.57
C GLY A 802 -11.49 -18.13 -21.59
N GLY A 803 -11.10 -17.63 -22.76
CA GLY A 803 -10.34 -16.37 -22.89
C GLY A 803 -9.41 -16.33 -24.09
N GLY A 804 -8.72 -15.20 -24.29
CA GLY A 804 -7.78 -14.96 -25.38
C GLY A 804 -6.43 -14.44 -24.89
N VAL A 805 -5.35 -14.90 -25.52
CA VAL A 805 -3.99 -14.38 -25.30
C VAL A 805 -3.54 -13.72 -26.59
N GLU A 806 -3.01 -12.50 -26.49
CA GLU A 806 -2.49 -11.70 -27.59
C GLU A 806 -1.03 -11.39 -27.35
N LEU A 807 -0.22 -11.53 -28.40
CA LEU A 807 1.17 -11.10 -28.45
C LEU A 807 1.35 -10.19 -29.67
N ASP A 808 1.70 -8.92 -29.42
CA ASP A 808 1.83 -7.86 -30.42
C ASP A 808 0.60 -7.75 -31.35
N GLY A 809 -0.60 -7.84 -30.76
CA GLY A 809 -1.88 -7.75 -31.49
C GLY A 809 -2.21 -8.98 -32.35
N ARG A 810 -1.54 -10.12 -32.13
CA ARG A 810 -1.81 -11.42 -32.79
C ARG A 810 -2.30 -12.43 -31.76
N HIS A 811 -3.30 -13.25 -32.11
CA HIS A 811 -3.82 -14.27 -31.21
C HIS A 811 -2.79 -15.39 -31.01
N VAL A 812 -2.63 -15.83 -29.76
CA VAL A 812 -1.84 -17.00 -29.40
C VAL A 812 -2.77 -18.19 -29.29
N TYR A 813 -2.58 -19.15 -30.19
CA TYR A 813 -3.20 -20.46 -30.18
C TYR A 813 -2.31 -21.46 -29.47
N LEU A 814 -2.91 -22.53 -29.00
CA LEU A 814 -2.23 -23.59 -28.29
C LEU A 814 -1.81 -24.69 -29.27
N ASP A 815 -0.72 -25.40 -28.98
CA ASP A 815 -0.36 -26.58 -29.76
C ASP A 815 -1.48 -27.62 -29.80
N ALA A 816 -2.17 -27.75 -28.67
CA ALA A 816 -3.33 -28.60 -28.51
C ALA A 816 -4.55 -28.13 -29.31
N GLN A 817 -4.55 -26.94 -29.93
CA GLN A 817 -5.59 -26.45 -30.84
C GLN A 817 -5.30 -26.73 -32.32
N HIS A 818 -4.15 -27.31 -32.65
CA HIS A 818 -3.84 -27.70 -34.03
C HIS A 818 -4.93 -28.66 -34.55
N PRO A 819 -5.39 -28.55 -35.81
CA PRO A 819 -6.47 -29.37 -36.37
C PRO A 819 -6.22 -30.89 -36.23
N ASP A 820 -4.96 -31.31 -36.36
CA ASP A 820 -4.53 -32.71 -36.24
C ASP A 820 -4.15 -33.14 -34.81
N ALA A 821 -4.16 -32.23 -33.82
CA ALA A 821 -3.90 -32.60 -32.43
C ALA A 821 -5.02 -33.52 -31.92
N VAL A 822 -4.67 -34.52 -31.12
CA VAL A 822 -5.59 -35.50 -30.52
C VAL A 822 -5.68 -35.19 -29.02
N PRO A 823 -6.70 -34.45 -28.55
CA PRO A 823 -6.74 -33.96 -27.16
C PRO A 823 -6.91 -35.07 -26.13
N VAL A 824 -7.59 -36.16 -26.50
CA VAL A 824 -7.80 -37.32 -25.61
C VAL A 824 -7.27 -38.58 -26.31
N PRO A 825 -5.95 -38.84 -26.31
CA PRO A 825 -5.34 -39.93 -27.08
C PRO A 825 -5.79 -41.33 -26.64
N THR A 826 -6.00 -41.52 -25.34
CA THR A 826 -6.28 -42.83 -24.73
C THR A 826 -7.47 -42.78 -23.77
N THR A 827 -8.00 -43.96 -23.45
CA THR A 827 -9.01 -44.11 -22.39
C THR A 827 -8.49 -43.66 -21.02
N GLY A 828 -7.18 -43.73 -20.78
CA GLY A 828 -6.57 -43.20 -19.54
C GLY A 828 -6.66 -41.68 -19.46
N ASP A 829 -6.50 -40.98 -20.58
CA ASP A 829 -6.66 -39.51 -20.63
C ASP A 829 -8.13 -39.12 -20.41
N LEU A 830 -9.08 -39.92 -20.91
CA LEU A 830 -10.50 -39.76 -20.61
C LEU A 830 -10.82 -40.01 -19.13
N ASP A 831 -10.14 -40.97 -18.48
CA ASP A 831 -10.27 -41.20 -17.03
C ASP A 831 -9.82 -39.97 -16.25
N GLN A 832 -8.72 -39.34 -16.66
CA GLN A 832 -8.15 -38.13 -16.05
C GLN A 832 -9.06 -36.91 -16.24
N LEU A 833 -9.61 -36.71 -17.44
CA LEU A 833 -10.55 -35.62 -17.75
C LEU A 833 -11.89 -35.76 -17.00
N GLY A 834 -12.28 -36.99 -16.65
CA GLY A 834 -13.50 -37.26 -15.90
C GLY A 834 -14.73 -37.48 -16.79
N ARG A 835 -15.13 -38.75 -16.94
CA ARG A 835 -16.28 -39.16 -17.76
C ARG A 835 -17.60 -38.51 -17.36
N GLU A 836 -17.83 -38.33 -16.06
CA GLU A 836 -19.09 -37.80 -15.53
C GLU A 836 -19.30 -36.34 -15.95
N LYS A 837 -18.23 -35.53 -15.88
CA LYS A 837 -18.26 -34.13 -16.31
C LYS A 837 -18.33 -34.01 -17.84
N LEU A 838 -17.58 -34.83 -18.57
CA LEU A 838 -17.66 -34.83 -20.03
C LEU A 838 -19.05 -35.28 -20.53
N ALA A 839 -19.78 -36.08 -19.75
CA ALA A 839 -21.16 -36.46 -20.05
C ALA A 839 -22.16 -35.28 -19.97
N GLU A 840 -21.76 -34.16 -19.37
CA GLU A 840 -22.54 -32.90 -19.38
C GLU A 840 -22.43 -32.19 -20.74
N LEU A 841 -21.33 -32.41 -21.48
CA LEU A 841 -21.10 -31.83 -22.80
C LEU A 841 -21.53 -32.75 -23.95
N ILE A 842 -21.38 -34.07 -23.81
CA ILE A 842 -21.65 -35.06 -24.86
C ILE A 842 -22.26 -36.36 -24.33
N ASP A 843 -23.19 -36.95 -25.10
CA ASP A 843 -23.92 -38.16 -24.68
C ASP A 843 -23.07 -39.43 -24.52
N ASP A 844 -21.94 -39.53 -25.24
CA ASP A 844 -21.05 -40.70 -25.24
C ASP A 844 -19.58 -40.28 -25.02
N PRO A 845 -19.12 -40.13 -23.76
CA PRO A 845 -17.76 -39.72 -23.43
C PRO A 845 -16.66 -40.58 -24.07
N GLU A 846 -16.86 -41.88 -24.26
CA GLU A 846 -15.85 -42.76 -24.89
C GLU A 846 -15.61 -42.40 -26.36
N SER A 847 -16.57 -41.73 -26.99
CA SER A 847 -16.47 -41.36 -28.40
C SER A 847 -15.42 -40.30 -28.69
N VAL A 848 -14.86 -39.59 -27.70
CA VAL A 848 -13.80 -38.59 -27.92
C VAL A 848 -12.41 -39.21 -28.07
N VAL A 849 -12.21 -40.42 -27.55
CA VAL A 849 -10.89 -41.06 -27.48
C VAL A 849 -10.31 -41.26 -28.88
N GLY A 850 -9.09 -40.77 -29.09
CA GLY A 850 -8.35 -40.89 -30.34
C GLY A 850 -8.83 -39.98 -31.47
N LYS A 851 -9.78 -39.07 -31.24
CA LYS A 851 -10.22 -38.09 -32.24
C LYS A 851 -9.32 -36.86 -32.24
N THR A 852 -9.00 -36.40 -33.45
CA THR A 852 -8.36 -35.08 -33.66
C THR A 852 -9.33 -33.94 -33.34
N ASN A 853 -8.83 -32.73 -33.07
CA ASN A 853 -9.68 -31.53 -32.95
C ASN A 853 -10.61 -31.36 -34.14
N GLN A 854 -10.13 -31.58 -35.37
CA GLN A 854 -10.98 -31.46 -36.55
C GLN A 854 -12.12 -32.49 -36.57
N GLN A 855 -11.87 -33.70 -36.06
CA GLN A 855 -12.90 -34.72 -35.92
C GLN A 855 -13.85 -34.44 -34.75
N LEU A 856 -13.35 -33.90 -33.64
CA LEU A 856 -14.17 -33.48 -32.49
C LEU A 856 -15.09 -32.33 -32.88
N GLN A 857 -14.58 -31.32 -33.58
CA GLN A 857 -15.36 -30.16 -34.03
C GLN A 857 -16.45 -30.58 -35.00
N GLY A 858 -16.13 -31.48 -35.94
CA GLY A 858 -17.11 -31.97 -36.91
C GLY A 858 -18.16 -32.92 -36.33
N ALA A 859 -17.83 -33.66 -35.27
CA ALA A 859 -18.73 -34.64 -34.67
C ALA A 859 -19.59 -34.08 -33.52
N PHE A 860 -19.02 -33.17 -32.72
CA PHE A 860 -19.59 -32.71 -31.45
C PHE A 860 -19.59 -31.19 -31.31
N GLY A 861 -18.99 -30.44 -32.24
CA GLY A 861 -18.80 -28.99 -32.10
C GLY A 861 -17.72 -28.62 -31.07
N LEU A 862 -16.94 -29.59 -30.58
CA LEU A 862 -15.89 -29.38 -29.58
C LEU A 862 -14.51 -29.23 -30.23
N ALA A 863 -13.72 -28.30 -29.74
CA ALA A 863 -12.28 -28.20 -29.99
C ALA A 863 -11.62 -27.69 -28.71
N VAL A 864 -10.33 -27.97 -28.54
CA VAL A 864 -9.59 -27.42 -27.39
C VAL A 864 -9.74 -25.89 -27.35
N HIS A 865 -10.07 -25.33 -26.18
CA HIS A 865 -10.39 -23.93 -25.95
C HIS A 865 -11.47 -23.35 -26.90
N GLY A 866 -12.38 -24.20 -27.39
CA GLY A 866 -13.56 -23.81 -28.16
C GLY A 866 -13.28 -23.36 -29.60
N ALA A 867 -12.05 -23.49 -30.11
CA ALA A 867 -11.72 -23.21 -31.50
C ALA A 867 -10.49 -23.98 -31.99
N ILE A 868 -10.51 -24.35 -33.27
CA ILE A 868 -9.34 -24.90 -33.96
C ILE A 868 -8.44 -23.74 -34.39
N ALA A 869 -7.13 -23.89 -34.19
CA ALA A 869 -6.13 -22.95 -34.70
C ALA A 869 -6.23 -22.82 -36.24
N PRO A 870 -6.17 -21.61 -36.81
CA PRO A 870 -6.24 -21.42 -38.25
C PRO A 870 -5.04 -22.07 -38.97
N PRO A 871 -5.15 -22.38 -40.28
CA PRO A 871 -4.13 -23.15 -41.00
C PRO A 871 -2.80 -22.40 -41.21
N ASP A 872 -2.77 -21.09 -40.97
CA ASP A 872 -1.64 -20.18 -41.16
C ASP A 872 -1.01 -19.70 -39.84
N VAL A 873 -1.21 -20.43 -38.74
CA VAL A 873 -0.45 -20.22 -37.50
C VAL A 873 1.04 -20.56 -37.66
N GLU A 874 1.89 -19.83 -36.95
CA GLU A 874 3.35 -19.96 -37.02
C GLU A 874 3.95 -20.26 -35.64
N ARG A 875 5.14 -20.88 -35.64
CA ARG A 875 5.95 -21.02 -34.43
C ARG A 875 6.69 -19.71 -34.17
N ASP A 876 6.47 -19.10 -33.02
CA ASP A 876 7.24 -17.94 -32.56
C ASP A 876 8.24 -18.40 -31.50
N PRO A 877 9.55 -18.11 -31.62
CA PRO A 877 10.55 -18.48 -30.61
C PRO A 877 10.31 -17.85 -29.23
N ARG A 878 9.47 -16.80 -29.18
CA ARG A 878 9.05 -16.16 -27.93
C ARG A 878 7.95 -16.93 -27.21
N LEU A 879 7.32 -17.93 -27.83
CA LEU A 879 6.24 -18.72 -27.26
C LEU A 879 6.69 -20.15 -26.97
N GLU A 880 6.57 -20.56 -25.71
CA GLU A 880 6.61 -21.97 -25.33
C GLU A 880 5.18 -22.54 -25.31
N GLY A 881 4.96 -23.71 -25.92
CA GLY A 881 3.66 -24.41 -25.93
C GLY A 881 2.56 -23.81 -26.84
N GLY A 882 2.86 -22.71 -27.54
CA GLY A 882 1.91 -21.97 -28.38
C GLY A 882 2.30 -21.82 -29.85
N LEU A 883 1.35 -21.27 -30.60
CA LEU A 883 1.39 -20.94 -32.02
C LEU A 883 0.83 -19.51 -32.17
N LEU A 884 1.48 -18.69 -32.97
CA LEU A 884 1.05 -17.31 -33.21
C LEU A 884 0.24 -17.26 -34.51
N GLY A 885 -1.01 -16.83 -34.44
CA GLY A 885 -1.84 -16.72 -35.65
C GLY A 885 -1.52 -15.47 -36.48
N PRO A 886 -2.14 -15.29 -37.66
CA PRO A 886 -1.72 -14.28 -38.64
C PRO A 886 -1.99 -12.84 -38.16
N ALA A 887 -1.32 -11.84 -38.75
CA ALA A 887 -1.55 -10.45 -38.36
C ALA A 887 -3.04 -10.04 -38.49
N GLY A 888 -3.60 -9.46 -37.42
CA GLY A 888 -5.01 -9.02 -37.37
C GLY A 888 -6.03 -10.14 -37.08
N ASP A 889 -5.58 -11.31 -36.64
CA ASP A 889 -6.43 -12.45 -36.26
C ASP A 889 -6.95 -12.40 -34.82
N ALA A 890 -6.36 -11.57 -33.96
CA ALA A 890 -6.90 -11.27 -32.65
C ALA A 890 -8.30 -10.66 -32.79
N ASP A 891 -9.30 -11.22 -32.10
CA ASP A 891 -10.60 -10.58 -31.97
C ASP A 891 -10.36 -9.22 -31.30
N PRO A 892 -10.58 -8.09 -31.98
CA PRO A 892 -10.42 -6.80 -31.34
C PRO A 892 -11.45 -6.64 -30.20
N PRO A 893 -11.28 -5.65 -29.31
CA PRO A 893 -12.18 -5.47 -28.18
C PRO A 893 -13.65 -5.38 -28.62
N ARG A 894 -14.57 -5.85 -27.77
CA ARG A 894 -16.01 -5.70 -27.97
C ARG A 894 -16.59 -4.50 -27.22
N GLU A 895 -15.73 -3.80 -26.48
CA GLU A 895 -16.06 -2.61 -25.71
C GLU A 895 -14.91 -1.62 -25.86
N HIS A 896 -15.24 -0.36 -26.14
CA HIS A 896 -14.31 0.74 -26.34
C HIS A 896 -14.79 1.96 -25.57
N TRP A 897 -13.89 2.53 -24.77
CA TRP A 897 -14.10 3.76 -24.04
C TRP A 897 -13.23 4.86 -24.67
N PHE A 898 -13.80 6.04 -24.82
CA PHE A 898 -13.08 7.23 -25.28
C PHE A 898 -13.44 8.39 -24.37
N GLU A 899 -12.42 9.03 -23.79
CA GLU A 899 -12.57 10.42 -23.36
C GLU A 899 -12.89 11.26 -24.60
N ALA A 900 -13.89 12.15 -24.49
CA ALA A 900 -14.36 12.90 -25.64
C ALA A 900 -13.24 13.81 -26.18
N GLU A 901 -12.42 14.37 -25.30
CA GLU A 901 -11.28 15.21 -25.63
C GLU A 901 -10.12 14.45 -26.27
N ALA A 902 -10.08 13.12 -26.16
CA ALA A 902 -9.07 12.28 -26.81
C ALA A 902 -9.35 12.07 -28.32
N GLY A 903 -10.54 12.44 -28.81
CA GLY A 903 -10.88 12.39 -30.23
C GLY A 903 -10.11 13.41 -31.07
N ASP A 904 -10.02 13.19 -32.39
CA ASP A 904 -9.51 14.21 -33.31
C ASP A 904 -10.57 15.32 -33.46
N LEU A 905 -10.36 16.43 -32.74
CA LEU A 905 -11.33 17.53 -32.61
C LEU A 905 -11.15 18.58 -33.71
N ALA A 906 -12.20 18.80 -34.50
CA ALA A 906 -12.30 19.95 -35.39
C ALA A 906 -13.12 21.08 -34.74
N ALA A 907 -12.65 22.32 -34.86
CA ALA A 907 -13.39 23.50 -34.44
C ALA A 907 -14.80 23.57 -35.08
N PRO A 908 -15.85 24.03 -34.38
CA PRO A 908 -15.80 24.78 -33.11
C PRO A 908 -15.77 23.95 -31.83
N PHE A 909 -15.66 22.62 -31.89
CA PHE A 909 -15.39 21.86 -30.66
C PHE A 909 -14.08 22.31 -30.03
N ARG A 910 -14.10 22.39 -28.71
CA ARG A 910 -12.95 22.71 -27.87
C ARG A 910 -13.06 21.94 -26.55
N VAL A 911 -11.92 21.76 -25.92
CA VAL A 911 -11.82 21.17 -24.59
C VAL A 911 -12.03 22.28 -23.55
N GLU A 912 -12.88 22.01 -22.57
CA GLU A 912 -13.06 22.80 -21.35
C GLU A 912 -12.93 21.86 -20.13
N SER A 913 -12.70 22.41 -18.93
CA SER A 913 -12.49 21.60 -17.72
C SER A 913 -13.71 21.64 -16.79
N ASP A 914 -14.03 20.52 -16.18
CA ASP A 914 -15.04 20.36 -15.13
C ASP A 914 -14.58 19.24 -14.20
N PRO A 915 -14.31 19.48 -12.91
CA PRO A 915 -13.84 18.43 -11.99
C PRO A 915 -14.77 17.22 -11.85
N ALA A 916 -16.04 17.34 -12.27
CA ALA A 916 -16.99 16.23 -12.27
C ALA A 916 -17.02 15.44 -13.60
N ALA A 917 -16.33 15.94 -14.64
CA ALA A 917 -16.08 15.22 -15.88
C ALA A 917 -15.03 14.11 -15.65
N SER A 918 -15.08 13.05 -16.44
CA SER A 918 -14.00 12.05 -16.46
C SER A 918 -12.72 12.72 -16.92
N GLY A 919 -11.57 12.34 -16.35
CA GLY A 919 -10.29 13.02 -16.62
C GLY A 919 -10.22 14.51 -16.23
N GLY A 920 -11.32 15.12 -15.75
CA GLY A 920 -11.45 16.55 -15.46
C GLY A 920 -11.69 17.46 -16.67
N GLU A 921 -11.84 16.90 -17.87
CA GLU A 921 -11.99 17.62 -19.15
C GLU A 921 -13.23 17.16 -19.94
N TYR A 922 -13.71 17.97 -20.88
CA TYR A 922 -14.85 17.62 -21.73
C TYR A 922 -14.86 18.43 -23.03
N VAL A 923 -15.59 17.95 -24.03
CA VAL A 923 -15.80 18.60 -25.32
C VAL A 923 -17.10 19.40 -25.34
N VAL A 924 -17.01 20.65 -25.81
CA VAL A 924 -18.16 21.53 -26.03
C VAL A 924 -17.94 22.45 -27.23
N ALA A 925 -19.01 22.80 -27.93
CA ALA A 925 -18.99 23.85 -28.95
C ALA A 925 -19.59 25.14 -28.39
N ARG A 926 -19.06 26.29 -28.84
CA ARG A 926 -19.46 27.61 -28.33
C ARG A 926 -19.86 28.58 -29.42
N GLY A 927 -21.04 29.19 -29.30
CA GLY A 927 -21.55 30.22 -30.20
C GLY A 927 -21.85 29.74 -31.61
N VAL A 928 -22.11 28.44 -31.80
CA VAL A 928 -22.45 27.82 -33.09
C VAL A 928 -23.53 26.76 -32.89
N ASP A 929 -24.61 26.87 -33.66
CA ASP A 929 -25.67 25.87 -33.77
C ASP A 929 -25.79 25.34 -35.21
N SER A 930 -26.17 24.07 -35.34
CA SER A 930 -26.40 23.35 -36.59
C SER A 930 -27.65 22.46 -36.50
N HIS A 931 -28.79 23.02 -36.08
CA HIS A 931 -30.00 22.26 -35.74
C HIS A 931 -30.60 21.42 -36.89
N HIS A 932 -30.46 21.86 -38.14
CA HIS A 932 -31.20 21.30 -39.28
C HIS A 932 -30.40 20.36 -40.17
N GLU A 933 -29.09 20.55 -40.24
CA GLU A 933 -28.20 19.71 -41.03
C GLU A 933 -26.87 19.56 -40.27
N PRO A 934 -26.19 18.39 -40.40
CA PRO A 934 -24.85 18.22 -39.85
C PRO A 934 -23.91 19.29 -40.40
N PRO A 935 -23.05 19.89 -39.55
CA PRO A 935 -22.16 20.96 -39.99
C PRO A 935 -21.11 20.40 -40.97
N ALA A 936 -20.31 21.26 -41.62
CA ALA A 936 -19.21 20.87 -42.53
C ALA A 936 -17.84 20.71 -41.81
N SER A 937 -17.75 21.18 -40.57
CA SER A 937 -16.64 21.06 -39.62
C SER A 937 -17.24 21.08 -38.20
N GLY A 938 -16.46 20.81 -37.16
CA GLY A 938 -17.02 20.74 -35.80
C GLY A 938 -17.36 19.33 -35.37
N TYR A 939 -16.51 18.36 -35.71
CA TYR A 939 -16.66 16.96 -35.35
C TYR A 939 -15.53 16.53 -34.45
N ALA A 940 -15.82 15.62 -33.53
CA ALA A 940 -14.87 14.77 -32.84
C ALA A 940 -14.86 13.40 -33.51
N THR A 941 -13.67 12.88 -33.80
CA THR A 941 -13.50 11.60 -34.51
C THR A 941 -12.76 10.59 -33.65
N TYR A 942 -13.31 9.37 -33.56
CA TYR A 942 -12.77 8.27 -32.77
C TYR A 942 -12.63 7.03 -33.66
N GLU A 943 -11.45 6.45 -33.69
CA GLU A 943 -11.16 5.25 -34.49
C GLU A 943 -10.93 4.05 -33.58
N PHE A 944 -11.48 2.89 -33.96
CA PHE A 944 -11.40 1.66 -33.16
C PHE A 944 -11.56 0.42 -34.02
N ASP A 945 -11.07 -0.72 -33.57
CA ASP A 945 -11.29 -2.01 -34.24
C ASP A 945 -12.42 -2.77 -33.54
N ALA A 946 -13.43 -3.26 -34.26
CA ALA A 946 -14.56 -4.02 -33.71
C ALA A 946 -14.47 -5.51 -34.06
N ALA A 947 -14.94 -6.40 -33.17
CA ALA A 947 -14.86 -7.85 -33.37
C ALA A 947 -15.85 -8.39 -34.43
N GLY A 948 -16.63 -7.49 -35.02
CA GLY A 948 -17.84 -7.81 -35.77
C GLY A 948 -19.03 -8.06 -34.83
N GLY A 949 -20.22 -7.61 -35.25
CA GLY A 949 -21.48 -7.78 -34.52
C GLY A 949 -22.27 -6.48 -34.35
N GLU A 950 -23.33 -6.55 -33.56
CA GLU A 950 -24.17 -5.39 -33.28
C GLU A 950 -23.64 -4.59 -32.08
N TYR A 951 -23.43 -3.29 -32.25
CA TYR A 951 -22.91 -2.37 -31.24
C TYR A 951 -23.89 -1.25 -30.92
N ARG A 952 -23.77 -0.70 -29.72
CA ARG A 952 -24.41 0.55 -29.29
C ARG A 952 -23.36 1.57 -28.94
N VAL A 953 -23.74 2.84 -29.07
CA VAL A 953 -22.96 3.99 -28.61
C VAL A 953 -23.72 4.67 -27.48
N TYR A 954 -23.01 5.02 -26.42
CA TYR A 954 -23.48 5.87 -25.34
C TYR A 954 -22.53 7.06 -25.22
N GLY A 955 -23.03 8.20 -24.77
CA GLY A 955 -22.17 9.31 -24.36
C GLY A 955 -22.53 9.80 -22.96
N ARG A 956 -21.50 10.15 -22.17
CA ARG A 956 -21.65 10.89 -20.92
C ARG A 956 -21.77 12.36 -21.27
N VAL A 957 -22.92 12.95 -20.98
CA VAL A 957 -23.30 14.27 -21.47
C VAL A 957 -23.85 15.12 -20.34
N HIS A 958 -23.67 16.43 -20.46
CA HIS A 958 -24.34 17.41 -19.61
C HIS A 958 -24.98 18.44 -20.54
N ALA A 959 -26.32 18.51 -20.49
CA ALA A 959 -27.16 19.36 -21.31
C ALA A 959 -27.82 20.44 -20.43
N PRO A 960 -27.23 21.64 -20.28
CA PRO A 960 -27.67 22.64 -19.29
C PRO A 960 -29.08 23.21 -19.55
N GLY A 961 -29.59 23.08 -20.77
CA GLY A 961 -30.88 23.62 -21.18
C GLY A 961 -31.42 22.96 -22.45
N TRP A 962 -32.69 23.27 -22.77
CA TRP A 962 -33.42 22.76 -23.95
C TRP A 962 -32.99 23.36 -25.30
N GLY A 963 -31.96 24.21 -25.31
CA GLY A 963 -31.33 24.70 -26.55
C GLY A 963 -29.89 24.22 -26.65
N ASP A 964 -29.48 23.37 -25.70
CA ASP A 964 -28.12 22.94 -25.43
C ASP A 964 -28.17 21.42 -25.12
N ASP A 965 -28.99 20.64 -25.84
CA ASP A 965 -29.29 19.23 -25.53
C ASP A 965 -29.14 18.28 -26.73
N SER A 966 -28.19 18.54 -27.63
CA SER A 966 -28.05 17.70 -28.82
C SER A 966 -26.69 17.68 -29.55
N PHE A 967 -26.48 16.59 -30.27
CA PHE A 967 -25.36 16.35 -31.19
C PHE A 967 -25.84 15.68 -32.49
N TRP A 968 -24.97 15.66 -33.51
CA TRP A 968 -25.08 14.70 -34.62
C TRP A 968 -24.13 13.53 -34.39
N VAL A 969 -24.51 12.30 -34.74
CA VAL A 969 -23.64 11.12 -34.62
C VAL A 969 -23.67 10.27 -35.89
N ARG A 970 -22.53 9.72 -36.32
CA ARG A 970 -22.47 8.73 -37.40
C ARG A 970 -21.37 7.70 -37.20
N MET A 971 -21.50 6.57 -37.89
CA MET A 971 -20.50 5.51 -37.97
C MET A 971 -20.00 5.35 -39.41
N ASP A 972 -18.69 5.16 -39.59
CA ASP A 972 -18.00 4.85 -40.85
C ASP A 972 -18.29 5.78 -42.03
N GLY A 973 -18.49 7.07 -41.74
CA GLY A 973 -18.87 8.05 -42.76
C GLY A 973 -20.28 7.84 -43.35
N GLY A 974 -21.11 7.02 -42.70
CA GLY A 974 -22.48 6.75 -43.07
C GLY A 974 -23.45 7.90 -42.76
N THR A 975 -24.71 7.55 -42.54
CA THR A 975 -25.78 8.51 -42.25
C THR A 975 -25.54 9.21 -40.92
N TRP A 976 -25.77 10.53 -40.88
CA TRP A 976 -25.83 11.29 -39.64
C TRP A 976 -27.20 11.12 -38.98
N TYR A 977 -27.17 10.77 -37.70
CA TYR A 977 -28.33 10.62 -36.84
C TYR A 977 -28.44 11.82 -35.90
N ARG A 978 -29.68 12.23 -35.61
CA ARG A 978 -29.93 13.39 -34.76
C ARG A 978 -30.11 12.95 -33.32
N TRP A 979 -29.06 13.07 -32.52
CA TRP A 979 -29.11 12.76 -31.10
C TRP A 979 -29.55 14.00 -30.32
N ASP A 980 -30.86 14.13 -30.11
CA ASP A 980 -31.52 15.37 -29.64
C ASP A 980 -32.61 15.03 -28.62
N GLY A 981 -32.86 15.97 -27.69
CA GLY A 981 -33.72 15.76 -26.53
C GLY A 981 -33.01 15.11 -25.34
N ILE A 982 -31.72 15.37 -25.17
CA ILE A 982 -30.88 14.79 -24.10
C ILE A 982 -31.29 15.38 -22.74
N ASP A 983 -31.84 14.55 -21.84
CA ASP A 983 -32.29 14.99 -20.50
C ASP A 983 -31.19 14.85 -19.42
N ALA A 984 -30.04 15.49 -19.63
CA ALA A 984 -28.90 15.47 -18.72
C ALA A 984 -28.67 16.83 -18.03
N ARG A 985 -29.70 17.34 -17.34
CA ARG A 985 -29.74 18.73 -16.83
C ARG A 985 -29.21 18.97 -15.44
N ARG A 986 -28.99 17.90 -14.69
CA ARG A 986 -28.61 17.96 -13.27
C ARG A 986 -27.13 17.71 -13.03
N GLY A 987 -26.37 17.51 -14.10
CA GLY A 987 -24.98 17.06 -14.08
C GLY A 987 -24.71 16.17 -15.28
N TRP A 988 -23.58 15.47 -15.23
CA TRP A 988 -23.18 14.47 -16.21
C TRP A 988 -24.04 13.21 -16.11
N ASP A 989 -24.59 12.75 -17.23
CA ASP A 989 -25.42 11.53 -17.28
C ASP A 989 -25.06 10.69 -18.51
N TRP A 990 -25.16 9.37 -18.37
CA TRP A 990 -24.93 8.42 -19.47
C TRP A 990 -26.19 8.24 -20.28
N VAL A 991 -26.10 8.63 -21.54
CA VAL A 991 -27.25 8.68 -22.42
C VAL A 991 -26.94 7.84 -23.67
N PRO A 992 -27.79 6.84 -24.03
CA PRO A 992 -27.59 6.10 -25.26
C PRO A 992 -27.75 7.04 -26.45
N VAL A 993 -27.04 6.79 -27.54
CA VAL A 993 -27.29 7.51 -28.80
C VAL A 993 -28.57 6.96 -29.44
N TRP A 994 -29.51 7.83 -29.77
CA TRP A 994 -30.70 7.52 -30.57
C TRP A 994 -30.82 8.48 -31.76
N ASP A 995 -31.72 8.18 -32.68
CA ASP A 995 -32.14 9.11 -33.71
C ASP A 995 -33.50 9.71 -33.34
N SER A 996 -33.55 11.00 -33.01
CA SER A 996 -34.80 11.68 -32.64
C SER A 996 -35.73 11.92 -33.83
N GLU A 997 -35.33 11.53 -35.04
CA GLU A 997 -36.23 11.45 -36.20
C GLU A 997 -37.07 10.17 -36.23
N THR A 998 -36.75 9.17 -35.38
CA THR A 998 -37.46 7.91 -35.28
C THR A 998 -37.90 7.62 -33.83
N ASP A 999 -38.91 6.76 -33.67
CA ASP A 999 -39.40 6.29 -32.35
C ASP A 999 -38.81 4.90 -32.00
N ASP A 1000 -37.67 4.52 -32.60
CA ASP A 1000 -37.13 3.16 -32.57
C ASP A 1000 -36.24 2.86 -31.34
N GLY A 1001 -36.02 3.85 -30.46
CA GLY A 1001 -35.14 3.74 -29.30
C GLY A 1001 -33.65 3.93 -29.63
N PRO A 1002 -32.72 3.45 -28.77
CA PRO A 1002 -31.28 3.53 -29.00
C PRO A 1002 -30.84 2.92 -30.32
N LEU A 1003 -29.91 3.58 -31.01
CA LEU A 1003 -29.34 3.09 -32.28
C LEU A 1003 -28.47 1.87 -32.07
N THR A 1004 -28.58 0.92 -33.00
CA THR A 1004 -27.69 -0.23 -33.14
C THR A 1004 -26.91 -0.09 -34.43
N PHE A 1005 -25.59 -0.32 -34.36
CA PHE A 1005 -24.67 -0.33 -35.49
C PHE A 1005 -24.19 -1.76 -35.73
N ASP A 1006 -24.49 -2.33 -36.89
CA ASP A 1006 -23.94 -3.62 -37.31
C ASP A 1006 -22.55 -3.37 -37.90
N LEU A 1007 -21.52 -3.74 -37.15
CA LEU A 1007 -20.11 -3.52 -37.50
C LEU A 1007 -19.53 -4.82 -38.04
N ASP A 1008 -18.78 -4.72 -39.13
CA ASP A 1008 -17.93 -5.82 -39.58
C ASP A 1008 -16.75 -6.00 -38.61
N ARG A 1009 -15.96 -7.06 -38.79
CA ARG A 1009 -14.69 -7.18 -38.09
C ARG A 1009 -13.66 -6.22 -38.71
N GLY A 1010 -13.00 -5.41 -37.89
CA GLY A 1010 -11.89 -4.54 -38.30
C GLY A 1010 -12.08 -3.08 -37.91
N ARG A 1011 -11.39 -2.16 -38.58
CA ARG A 1011 -11.36 -0.74 -38.21
C ARG A 1011 -12.65 -0.01 -38.57
N HIS A 1012 -13.17 0.73 -37.60
CA HIS A 1012 -14.34 1.58 -37.67
C HIS A 1012 -14.03 3.01 -37.20
N ARG A 1013 -14.94 3.91 -37.52
CA ARG A 1013 -14.84 5.33 -37.18
C ARG A 1013 -16.17 5.89 -36.68
N LEU A 1014 -16.20 6.29 -35.42
CA LEU A 1014 -17.30 7.04 -34.81
C LEU A 1014 -17.03 8.53 -34.96
N GLU A 1015 -18.02 9.29 -35.41
CA GLU A 1015 -17.95 10.75 -35.50
C GLU A 1015 -19.13 11.38 -34.77
N VAL A 1016 -18.86 12.37 -33.91
CA VAL A 1016 -19.86 13.19 -33.22
C VAL A 1016 -19.70 14.63 -33.68
N ALA A 1017 -20.77 15.34 -34.03
CA ALA A 1017 -20.75 16.74 -34.47
C ALA A 1017 -21.53 17.66 -33.53
N VAL A 1018 -21.13 18.93 -33.50
CA VAL A 1018 -21.95 20.00 -32.92
C VAL A 1018 -23.32 20.05 -33.61
N ARG A 1019 -24.37 20.01 -32.80
CA ARG A 1019 -25.73 20.42 -33.21
C ARG A 1019 -26.17 21.67 -32.46
N GLU A 1020 -25.92 21.73 -31.16
CA GLU A 1020 -26.29 22.88 -30.33
C GLU A 1020 -25.10 23.41 -29.52
N ASP A 1021 -25.10 24.73 -29.36
CA ASP A 1021 -24.18 25.46 -28.48
C ASP A 1021 -24.36 24.99 -27.04
N GLY A 1022 -23.25 24.75 -26.33
CA GLY A 1022 -23.29 24.50 -24.89
C GLY A 1022 -23.65 23.08 -24.45
N THR A 1023 -24.09 22.17 -25.34
CA THR A 1023 -24.17 20.73 -25.00
C THR A 1023 -22.76 20.19 -24.78
N LYS A 1024 -22.55 19.56 -23.63
CA LYS A 1024 -21.24 19.04 -23.22
C LYS A 1024 -21.18 17.53 -23.39
N LEU A 1025 -20.08 17.03 -23.96
CA LEU A 1025 -19.78 15.61 -24.12
C LEU A 1025 -18.46 15.31 -23.40
N ASP A 1026 -18.48 14.34 -22.52
CA ASP A 1026 -17.38 14.00 -21.62
C ASP A 1026 -16.75 12.65 -22.00
N GLU A 1027 -17.56 11.59 -22.08
CA GLU A 1027 -17.07 10.26 -22.50
C GLU A 1027 -17.95 9.65 -23.58
N LEU A 1028 -17.40 8.68 -24.32
CA LEU A 1028 -18.13 7.80 -25.24
C LEU A 1028 -17.84 6.34 -24.93
N LEU A 1029 -18.88 5.51 -24.98
CA LEU A 1029 -18.80 4.06 -24.89
C LEU A 1029 -19.35 3.43 -26.17
N VAL A 1030 -18.54 2.64 -26.87
CA VAL A 1030 -18.97 1.77 -27.97
C VAL A 1030 -18.92 0.32 -27.48
N THR A 1031 -20.06 -0.34 -27.38
CA THR A 1031 -20.17 -1.68 -26.75
C THR A 1031 -21.03 -2.63 -27.56
N ALA A 1032 -20.58 -3.87 -27.71
CA ALA A 1032 -21.31 -4.93 -28.41
C ALA A 1032 -22.54 -5.36 -27.59
N LEU A 1033 -23.67 -5.62 -28.26
CA LEU A 1033 -24.94 -5.99 -27.61
C LEU A 1033 -24.91 -7.33 -26.88
N ASP A 1034 -23.97 -8.21 -27.22
CA ASP A 1034 -23.77 -9.49 -26.57
C ASP A 1034 -22.77 -9.43 -25.40
N THR A 1035 -22.28 -8.24 -25.08
CA THR A 1035 -21.61 -7.94 -23.81
C THR A 1035 -22.62 -7.35 -22.83
N THR A 1036 -22.54 -7.71 -21.55
CA THR A 1036 -23.32 -7.06 -20.49
C THR A 1036 -22.51 -5.86 -20.00
N PRO A 1037 -22.92 -4.60 -20.25
CA PRO A 1037 -22.21 -3.45 -19.71
C PRO A 1037 -22.30 -3.49 -18.19
N VAL A 1038 -21.16 -3.57 -17.51
CA VAL A 1038 -21.07 -3.80 -16.05
C VAL A 1038 -21.77 -2.71 -15.21
N TRP A 1039 -22.10 -1.56 -15.80
CA TRP A 1039 -22.75 -0.42 -15.13
C TRP A 1039 -24.28 -0.34 -15.34
N MET A 1040 -24.87 -1.05 -16.31
CA MET A 1040 -26.34 -1.15 -16.40
C MET A 1040 -26.79 -2.29 -15.49
N GLY A 1041 -26.98 -1.96 -14.20
CA GLY A 1041 -27.29 -2.89 -13.11
C GLY A 1041 -28.15 -4.08 -13.54
N GLU A 1042 -27.70 -5.28 -13.16
CA GLU A 1042 -28.45 -6.52 -13.31
C GLU A 1042 -29.92 -6.32 -12.89
N PRO A 1043 -30.91 -6.80 -13.65
CA PRO A 1043 -32.24 -6.94 -13.14
C PRO A 1043 -32.19 -7.95 -11.99
N VAL A 1044 -32.59 -7.50 -10.79
CA VAL A 1044 -32.70 -8.28 -9.55
C VAL A 1044 -33.14 -9.73 -9.82
N ALA A 1045 -32.17 -10.64 -9.91
CA ALA A 1045 -32.36 -12.08 -9.85
C ALA A 1045 -31.88 -12.52 -8.47
N GLY A 1046 -32.84 -12.77 -7.58
CA GLY A 1046 -32.58 -12.97 -6.17
C GLY A 1046 -31.78 -14.24 -5.83
N GLY A 1047 -31.03 -14.13 -4.74
CA GLY A 1047 -30.81 -15.18 -3.75
C GLY A 1047 -29.65 -16.15 -4.02
N GLY A 1048 -28.67 -16.14 -3.12
CA GLY A 1048 -27.69 -17.21 -2.97
C GLY A 1048 -26.50 -16.80 -2.11
N GLU A 1049 -26.54 -17.16 -0.84
CA GLU A 1049 -25.49 -17.02 0.19
C GLU A 1049 -24.14 -17.66 -0.22
N GLY A 1050 -23.03 -17.15 0.32
CA GLY A 1050 -21.69 -17.75 0.24
C GLY A 1050 -20.58 -16.87 0.80
#